data_AF-A0A2P5HM77-F1
#
_entry.id   AF-A0A2P5HM77-F1
#
_cell.length_a   1.000
_cell.length_b   1.000
_cell.length_c   1.000
_cell.angle_alpha   90.00
_cell.angle_beta   90.00
_cell.angle_gamma   90.00
#
_symmetry.space_group_name_H-M   'P 1'
#
loop_
_entity.id
_entity.type
_entity.pdbx_description
1 polymer ?
#
loop_
_entity_poly.entity_id
_entity_poly.type
_entity_poly.pdbx_seq_one_letter_code
_entity_poly.pdbx_strand_id
1 'polypeptide(L)'
;MSMYGSRYYRPALKNNVDVQLQTAFNEGLWSNVTRLAAQRFKAKKDPYYEAIRVCAESQLDTVAEKSAVVFAVDALARDKNALPDFDSIELYEWALKEAAPPLDYAQTIGVLRARWAKANPTSPNVVECLKACVLAWDLVNAQQIAATLDKGQPGTNNGKNTFWNIALTHLLSTSPQCPENMRVMFGKLSRMQLEKAATIAADPKATGRGLREEEEINLYYHVAGKDAYLKSLTSEEGNPIGVLEQFRQGRKHLLQQSLDTLLEAGDWDTIYSTCRRALSKEDEGGKPSFLAFDMRIWKLFVKSASMQGDVEAAFTEVQEVLQKFVSVQQGVAPMYRKNIGLALLELAFSSPTTLLPSSLDPSKPSYRVIQLYLFIEQNLLQRATFDDVKEYVSQLTFEEAKYFVDNLTNTVAGKTPDAQRQLVVRVIEIKFRYFLTTCPLTQEHIAIISEAGDAQLKCKFCSTTSTTKNCNTCLEDVVSKALTTYKDLDKTADVLKGLDKDPHVDLALVASSALLKLSGLRQSPSPSRLSPLSTVDPPRLLQAAMLLAAQLSKTPNEMPLRLLLVQMYLLLGCGSLAHATWTPTDVKRTIQDALSPLFFDRLSGVAPGLFRRQHNNNGSSSLTEPLSSYYAGCLRDRSPVKIWDAFAAGSYTSILDMAAYSDRLRRSCTLVMAVVEERRAARALGGKIEGGIEQSPLLAHITDDTAFVNAIDYGSFPNLESSHTAPLHEIVRLGPALSDERCRLALQTEQFLDTVTHKPPKDYKPTKAAEAAARDKASQIETYTRLAESLSTLLHHSTSTTNTISSSTANLSSQQQQQQKLTPQEQKYYTLITLLSTLLRTALQTPKSASTPSPQQTFTSAASATRATLAALQADLFDSAGVPPAMAALPSSGEGDGAVLYHLTNPLGLTLLRDAALATRWSAASLLSFHAGETARDRSGRSGLHREVVAEAKGLDEVAGKVLGAVGKRVKELGEVLGLGGWLDRMEGWAFGGG
;
A
#
# COMPACT_ATOMS: atom_id res chain seq x y z
N MET A 1 21.27 21.03 8.37
CA MET A 1 22.55 20.39 8.75
C MET A 1 22.29 19.42 9.90
N SER A 2 22.83 18.22 9.78
CA SER A 2 22.64 16.97 10.54
C SER A 2 22.05 17.02 11.97
N MET A 3 20.78 16.59 12.12
CA MET A 3 20.20 16.15 13.40
C MET A 3 20.06 14.62 13.50
N TYR A 4 20.73 13.86 12.61
CA TYR A 4 20.75 12.40 12.65
C TYR A 4 21.93 11.84 13.48
N GLY A 5 22.54 12.65 14.34
CA GLY A 5 23.96 12.55 14.69
C GLY A 5 24.40 11.70 15.89
N SER A 6 23.51 11.29 16.81
CA SER A 6 24.01 10.68 18.07
C SER A 6 24.69 9.33 17.85
N ARG A 7 24.26 8.54 16.85
CA ARG A 7 24.86 7.25 16.52
C ARG A 7 26.05 7.33 15.59
N TYR A 8 26.33 8.46 14.95
CA TYR A 8 27.36 8.56 13.92
C TYR A 8 28.59 9.37 14.34
N TYR A 9 28.57 9.95 15.54
CA TYR A 9 29.71 10.68 16.08
C TYR A 9 30.70 9.75 16.78
N ARG A 10 32.00 10.08 16.70
CA ARG A 10 33.06 9.40 17.47
C ARG A 10 32.91 9.80 18.94
N PRO A 11 32.77 8.87 19.89
CA PRO A 11 32.59 9.21 21.31
C PRO A 11 33.81 9.97 21.81
N ALA A 12 33.58 10.93 22.71
CA ALA A 12 34.68 11.61 23.39
C ALA A 12 35.27 10.69 24.46
N LEU A 13 36.60 10.62 24.58
CA LEU A 13 37.19 9.94 25.72
C LEU A 13 37.01 10.78 26.99
N LYS A 14 37.04 10.12 28.16
CA LYS A 14 36.94 10.78 29.48
C LYS A 14 37.93 11.92 29.64
N ASN A 15 37.51 12.98 30.35
CA ASN A 15 38.34 14.16 30.63
C ASN A 15 39.65 13.88 31.38
N ASN A 16 39.79 12.71 32.00
CA ASN A 16 41.00 12.28 32.73
C ASN A 16 42.01 11.51 31.86
N VAL A 17 41.71 11.33 30.56
CA VAL A 17 42.64 10.76 29.58
C VAL A 17 43.70 11.81 29.21
N ASP A 18 44.95 11.37 29.06
CA ASP A 18 46.03 12.30 28.74
C ASP A 18 45.90 12.85 27.31
N VAL A 19 46.34 14.10 27.14
CA VAL A 19 46.19 14.86 25.89
C VAL A 19 46.77 14.10 24.69
N GLN A 20 47.86 13.34 24.86
CA GLN A 20 48.47 12.59 23.75
C GLN A 20 47.53 11.49 23.23
N LEU A 21 46.90 10.72 24.11
CA LEU A 21 45.93 9.70 23.73
C LEU A 21 44.64 10.33 23.17
N GLN A 22 44.18 11.44 23.77
CA GLN A 22 43.02 12.18 23.27
C GLN A 22 43.22 12.69 21.84
N THR A 23 44.36 13.33 21.56
CA THR A 23 44.69 13.87 20.24
C THR A 23 44.81 12.75 19.21
N ALA A 24 45.53 11.67 19.52
CA ALA A 24 45.67 10.53 18.61
C ALA A 24 44.32 9.87 18.28
N PHE A 25 43.42 9.78 19.27
CA PHE A 25 42.06 9.25 19.09
C PHE A 25 41.19 10.17 18.24
N ASN A 26 41.29 11.48 18.41
CA ASN A 26 40.55 12.47 17.62
C ASN A 26 41.07 12.58 16.17
N GLU A 27 42.37 12.38 15.95
CA GLU A 27 43.00 12.39 14.62
C GLU A 27 42.83 11.06 13.86
N GLY A 28 42.36 10.00 14.51
CA GLY A 28 42.16 8.68 13.88
C GLY A 28 43.46 7.90 13.67
N LEU A 29 44.50 8.15 14.46
CA LEU A 29 45.78 7.46 14.40
C LEU A 29 45.71 6.11 15.14
N TRP A 30 44.90 5.17 14.64
CA TRP A 30 44.47 3.96 15.37
C TRP A 30 45.62 3.11 15.91
N SER A 31 46.68 2.87 15.13
CA SER A 31 47.84 2.10 15.61
C SER A 31 48.55 2.77 16.79
N ASN A 32 48.60 4.10 16.82
CA ASN A 32 49.16 4.85 17.94
C ASN A 32 48.26 4.78 19.17
N VAL A 33 46.94 4.86 18.97
CA VAL A 33 45.93 4.70 20.03
C VAL A 33 46.05 3.32 20.66
N THR A 34 46.11 2.23 19.88
CA THR A 34 46.25 0.86 20.39
C THR A 34 47.49 0.72 21.28
N ARG A 35 48.63 1.25 20.83
CA ARG A 35 49.90 1.20 21.60
C ARG A 35 49.81 1.99 22.91
N LEU A 36 49.34 3.24 22.83
CA LEU A 36 49.23 4.13 24.00
C LEU A 36 48.22 3.57 25.01
N ALA A 37 47.03 3.14 24.55
CA ALA A 37 46.00 2.54 25.39
C ALA A 37 46.51 1.25 26.07
N ALA A 38 47.22 0.38 25.36
CA ALA A 38 47.84 -0.81 25.95
C ALA A 38 48.91 -0.46 27.01
N GLN A 39 49.71 0.57 26.79
CA GLN A 39 50.70 1.04 27.77
C GLN A 39 50.01 1.60 29.03
N ARG A 40 48.93 2.38 28.86
CA ARG A 40 48.14 2.91 29.99
C ARG A 40 47.42 1.79 30.75
N PHE A 41 46.87 0.81 30.06
CA PHE A 41 46.25 -0.36 30.68
C PHE A 41 47.25 -1.14 31.55
N LYS A 42 48.46 -1.39 31.03
CA LYS A 42 49.53 -2.05 31.82
C LYS A 42 49.92 -1.26 33.07
N ALA A 43 49.95 0.07 32.99
CA ALA A 43 50.35 0.93 34.09
C ALA A 43 49.27 1.09 35.17
N LYS A 44 48.02 1.34 34.76
CA LYS A 44 46.90 1.69 35.66
C LYS A 44 45.99 0.52 35.99
N LYS A 45 46.00 -0.55 35.18
CA LYS A 45 45.07 -1.69 35.22
C LYS A 45 43.58 -1.29 35.21
N ASP A 46 43.28 -0.14 34.61
CA ASP A 46 41.92 0.38 34.48
C ASP A 46 41.28 -0.17 33.19
N PRO A 47 40.18 -0.95 33.29
CA PRO A 47 39.49 -1.55 32.14
C PRO A 47 39.08 -0.56 31.04
N TYR A 48 38.90 0.72 31.37
CA TYR A 48 38.56 1.75 30.39
C TYR A 48 39.63 1.90 29.28
N TYR A 49 40.91 1.76 29.62
CA TYR A 49 41.98 1.81 28.61
C TYR A 49 42.01 0.55 27.73
N GLU A 50 41.52 -0.59 28.23
CA GLU A 50 41.32 -1.77 27.39
C GLU A 50 40.15 -1.58 26.42
N ALA A 51 39.06 -0.93 26.84
CA ALA A 51 37.97 -0.55 25.95
C ALA A 51 38.46 0.38 24.82
N ILE A 52 39.30 1.38 25.12
CA ILE A 52 39.93 2.25 24.11
C ILE A 52 40.79 1.43 23.14
N ARG A 53 41.59 0.48 23.65
CA ARG A 53 42.45 -0.39 22.81
C ARG A 53 41.62 -1.19 21.82
N VAL A 54 40.61 -1.91 22.32
CA VAL A 54 39.73 -2.77 21.51
C VAL A 54 38.93 -1.95 20.49
N CYS A 55 38.48 -0.76 20.88
CA CYS A 55 37.83 0.20 19.99
C CYS A 55 38.76 0.67 18.85
N ALA A 56 40.02 0.95 19.15
CA ALA A 56 41.01 1.33 18.12
C ALA A 56 41.40 0.16 17.20
N GLU A 57 41.53 -1.05 17.75
CA GLU A 57 41.75 -2.28 16.97
C GLU A 57 40.63 -2.52 15.96
N SER A 58 39.37 -2.23 16.34
CA SER A 58 38.24 -2.40 15.44
C SER A 58 38.27 -1.51 14.19
N GLN A 59 39.10 -0.46 14.20
CA GLN A 59 39.27 0.48 13.09
C GLN A 59 40.48 0.14 12.20
N LEU A 60 41.25 -0.90 12.53
CA LEU A 60 42.36 -1.39 11.72
C LEU A 60 41.86 -2.30 10.59
N ASP A 61 42.69 -2.53 9.57
CA ASP A 61 42.24 -3.18 8.33
C ASP A 61 42.07 -4.71 8.43
N THR A 62 42.66 -5.37 9.44
CA THR A 62 42.63 -6.84 9.50
C THR A 62 41.32 -7.36 10.08
N VAL A 63 40.82 -8.47 9.53
CA VAL A 63 39.56 -9.11 9.97
C VAL A 63 39.61 -9.55 11.45
N ALA A 64 40.78 -9.98 11.92
CA ALA A 64 40.96 -10.39 13.32
C ALA A 64 40.85 -9.20 14.28
N GLU A 65 41.43 -8.04 13.93
CA GLU A 65 41.34 -6.82 14.74
C GLU A 65 39.92 -6.23 14.69
N LYS A 66 39.28 -6.22 13.51
CA LYS A 66 37.87 -5.80 13.35
C LYS A 66 36.88 -6.63 14.16
N SER A 67 37.15 -7.92 14.35
CA SER A 67 36.28 -8.83 15.10
C SER A 67 36.61 -8.90 16.60
N ALA A 68 37.74 -8.35 17.06
CA ALA A 68 38.14 -8.38 18.47
C ALA A 68 37.08 -7.74 19.40
N VAL A 69 36.44 -6.66 18.95
CA VAL A 69 35.35 -5.99 19.68
C VAL A 69 34.13 -6.89 19.88
N VAL A 70 33.82 -7.75 18.90
CA VAL A 70 32.68 -8.69 18.97
C VAL A 70 32.88 -9.66 20.12
N PHE A 71 34.08 -10.24 20.22
CA PHE A 71 34.42 -11.18 21.29
C PHE A 71 34.50 -10.51 22.66
N ALA A 72 35.07 -9.30 22.73
CA ALA A 72 35.15 -8.55 23.98
C ALA A 72 33.75 -8.24 24.54
N VAL A 73 32.84 -7.78 23.69
CA VAL A 73 31.46 -7.45 24.10
C VAL A 73 30.67 -8.72 24.45
N ASP A 74 30.78 -9.80 23.68
CA ASP A 74 30.13 -11.08 24.00
C ASP A 74 30.62 -11.64 25.34
N ALA A 75 31.93 -11.57 25.62
CA ALA A 75 32.49 -12.00 26.90
C ALA A 75 31.94 -11.18 28.08
N LEU A 76 31.88 -9.85 27.94
CA LEU A 76 31.29 -8.96 28.96
C LEU A 76 29.79 -9.22 29.15
N ALA A 77 29.05 -9.50 28.07
CA ALA A 77 27.63 -9.81 28.15
C ALA A 77 27.38 -11.15 28.87
N ARG A 78 28.21 -12.17 28.63
CA ARG A 78 28.12 -13.50 29.28
C ARG A 78 28.50 -13.46 30.76
N ASP A 79 29.48 -12.65 31.14
CA ASP A 79 29.82 -12.46 32.55
C ASP A 79 28.73 -11.65 33.25
N LYS A 80 27.96 -12.31 34.12
CA LYS A 80 26.85 -11.68 34.87
C LYS A 80 27.33 -10.62 35.86
N ASN A 81 28.61 -10.65 36.25
CA ASN A 81 29.20 -9.71 37.21
C ASN A 81 29.90 -8.53 36.52
N ALA A 82 30.09 -8.59 35.21
CA ALA A 82 30.68 -7.50 34.46
C ALA A 82 29.78 -6.25 34.51
N LEU A 83 30.35 -5.15 35.01
CA LEU A 83 29.72 -3.83 35.05
C LEU A 83 30.67 -2.79 34.44
N PRO A 84 30.84 -2.78 33.10
CA PRO A 84 31.62 -1.74 32.44
C PRO A 84 31.06 -0.36 32.74
N ASP A 85 31.92 0.65 32.82
CA ASP A 85 31.49 2.03 32.97
C ASP A 85 30.76 2.55 31.72
N PHE A 86 29.99 3.62 31.87
CA PHE A 86 29.15 4.17 30.80
C PHE A 86 29.96 4.51 29.53
N ASP A 87 31.10 5.18 29.68
CA ASP A 87 31.92 5.62 28.54
C ASP A 87 32.57 4.42 27.83
N SER A 88 32.93 3.35 28.56
CA SER A 88 33.36 2.08 27.94
C SER A 88 32.26 1.49 27.06
N ILE A 89 31.00 1.49 27.52
CA ILE A 89 29.86 0.97 26.75
C ILE A 89 29.65 1.80 25.47
N GLU A 90 29.80 3.13 25.55
CA GLU A 90 29.73 4.00 24.35
C GLU A 90 30.83 3.70 23.34
N LEU A 91 32.06 3.46 23.79
CA LEU A 91 33.18 3.05 22.94
C LEU A 91 32.90 1.72 22.24
N TYR A 92 32.41 0.73 22.98
CA TYR A 92 32.08 -0.59 22.41
C TYR A 92 30.92 -0.52 21.42
N GLU A 93 29.85 0.20 21.72
CA GLU A 93 28.73 0.40 20.79
C GLU A 93 29.18 1.14 19.52
N TRP A 94 30.08 2.13 19.66
CA TRP A 94 30.66 2.81 18.51
C TRP A 94 31.53 1.88 17.65
N ALA A 95 32.36 1.06 18.27
CA ALA A 95 33.28 0.14 17.60
C ALA A 95 32.56 -1.01 16.87
N LEU A 96 31.37 -1.42 17.33
CA LEU A 96 30.58 -2.50 16.72
C LEU A 96 29.87 -2.15 15.42
N LYS A 97 29.88 -0.88 14.97
CA LYS A 97 29.12 -0.42 13.80
C LYS A 97 29.47 -1.12 12.49
N GLU A 98 30.77 -1.37 12.27
CA GLU A 98 31.30 -1.97 11.04
C GLU A 98 31.80 -3.39 11.28
N ALA A 99 31.53 -3.95 12.47
CA ALA A 99 31.99 -5.28 12.82
C ALA A 99 31.13 -6.35 12.12
N ALA A 100 31.80 -7.30 11.47
CA ALA A 100 31.18 -8.51 10.95
C ALA A 100 31.70 -9.72 11.75
N PRO A 101 30.83 -10.62 12.26
CA PRO A 101 29.37 -10.65 12.11
C PRO A 101 28.62 -9.67 13.05
N PRO A 102 27.40 -9.23 12.68
CA PRO A 102 26.59 -8.35 13.51
C PRO A 102 26.14 -9.06 14.80
N LEU A 103 26.35 -8.42 15.95
CA LEU A 103 25.85 -8.91 17.25
C LEU A 103 24.38 -8.56 17.45
N ASP A 104 23.67 -9.44 18.16
CA ASP A 104 22.34 -9.10 18.67
C ASP A 104 22.48 -8.07 19.80
N TYR A 105 22.10 -6.82 19.51
CA TYR A 105 22.15 -5.71 20.45
C TYR A 105 21.42 -6.03 21.75
N ALA A 106 20.24 -6.68 21.67
CA ALA A 106 19.40 -6.96 22.83
C ALA A 106 20.03 -8.01 23.77
N GLN A 107 20.93 -8.84 23.27
CA GLN A 107 21.65 -9.85 24.06
C GLN A 107 23.05 -9.40 24.50
N THR A 108 23.52 -8.25 24.01
CA THR A 108 24.89 -7.77 24.21
C THR A 108 24.92 -6.36 24.82
N ILE A 109 25.05 -5.31 24.00
CA ILE A 109 25.15 -3.91 24.46
C ILE A 109 23.93 -3.51 25.28
N GLY A 110 22.72 -3.90 24.88
CA GLY A 110 21.49 -3.62 25.61
C GLY A 110 21.53 -4.18 27.04
N VAL A 111 22.05 -5.38 27.22
CA VAL A 111 22.22 -6.02 28.53
C VAL A 111 23.21 -5.24 29.40
N LEU A 112 24.35 -4.82 28.82
CA LEU A 112 25.34 -4.01 29.54
C LEU A 112 24.75 -2.65 29.97
N ARG A 113 23.98 -1.99 29.10
CA ARG A 113 23.27 -0.73 29.42
C ARG A 113 22.23 -0.92 30.53
N ALA A 114 21.44 -2.00 30.49
CA ALA A 114 20.46 -2.30 31.52
C ALA A 114 21.12 -2.59 32.88
N ARG A 115 22.20 -3.37 32.91
CA ARG A 115 22.98 -3.63 34.14
C ARG A 115 23.58 -2.35 34.71
N TRP A 116 24.19 -1.53 33.86
CA TRP A 116 24.76 -0.25 34.26
C TRP A 116 23.70 0.68 34.85
N ALA A 117 22.53 0.80 34.20
CA ALA A 117 21.42 1.62 34.68
C ALA A 117 20.89 1.13 36.04
N LYS A 118 20.76 -0.19 36.21
CA LYS A 118 20.33 -0.80 37.48
C LYS A 118 21.31 -0.54 38.62
N ALA A 119 22.60 -0.52 38.34
CA ALA A 119 23.62 -0.21 39.34
C ALA A 119 23.69 1.29 39.67
N ASN A 120 23.27 2.16 38.74
CA ASN A 120 23.37 3.61 38.86
C ASN A 120 22.01 4.33 38.65
N PRO A 121 20.95 3.96 39.40
CA PRO A 121 19.57 4.36 39.08
C PRO A 121 19.29 5.86 39.22
N THR A 122 20.14 6.60 39.95
CA THR A 122 20.01 8.05 40.16
C THR A 122 20.82 8.88 39.15
N SER A 123 21.65 8.24 38.32
CA SER A 123 22.51 8.95 37.36
C SER A 123 21.71 9.54 36.19
N PRO A 124 22.03 10.75 35.71
CA PRO A 124 21.39 11.32 34.52
C PRO A 124 21.62 10.48 33.26
N ASN A 125 22.72 9.72 33.19
CA ASN A 125 23.06 8.91 32.00
C ASN A 125 22.16 7.68 31.84
N VAL A 126 21.28 7.37 32.81
CA VAL A 126 20.25 6.33 32.65
C VAL A 126 19.32 6.66 31.48
N VAL A 127 19.02 7.95 31.26
CA VAL A 127 18.20 8.41 30.13
C VAL A 127 18.92 8.17 28.80
N GLU A 128 20.24 8.40 28.72
CA GLU A 128 21.02 8.09 27.51
C GLU A 128 21.10 6.58 27.26
N CYS A 129 21.18 5.75 28.30
CA CYS A 129 21.05 4.30 28.16
C CYS A 129 19.68 3.88 27.61
N LEU A 130 18.59 4.48 28.13
CA LEU A 130 17.24 4.23 27.63
C LEU A 130 17.12 4.61 26.15
N LYS A 131 17.58 5.81 25.81
CA LYS A 131 17.59 6.35 24.44
C LYS A 131 18.37 5.44 23.49
N ALA A 132 19.55 4.97 23.88
CA ALA A 132 20.35 4.07 23.05
C ALA A 132 19.61 2.74 22.76
N CYS A 133 18.98 2.14 23.77
CA CYS A 133 18.16 0.93 23.60
C CYS A 133 16.91 1.20 22.73
N VAL A 134 16.21 2.32 22.93
CA VAL A 134 15.05 2.70 22.11
C VAL A 134 15.44 2.92 20.64
N LEU A 135 16.55 3.61 20.38
CA LEU A 135 17.08 3.79 19.03
C LEU A 135 17.59 2.46 18.42
N ALA A 136 17.99 1.49 19.24
CA ALA A 136 18.34 0.14 18.78
C ALA A 136 17.11 -0.71 18.48
N TRP A 137 15.92 -0.21 18.86
CA TRP A 137 14.69 -0.96 18.92
C TRP A 137 14.77 -2.19 19.83
N ASP A 138 15.55 -2.10 20.91
CA ASP A 138 15.68 -3.12 21.94
C ASP A 138 14.67 -2.84 23.06
N LEU A 139 13.45 -3.35 22.87
CA LEU A 139 12.34 -3.09 23.78
C LEU A 139 12.50 -3.85 25.11
N VAL A 140 13.23 -4.97 25.10
CA VAL A 140 13.47 -5.80 26.29
C VAL A 140 14.29 -5.03 27.31
N ASN A 141 15.46 -4.52 26.92
CA ASN A 141 16.32 -3.77 27.84
C ASN A 141 15.78 -2.35 28.06
N ALA A 142 15.17 -1.72 27.05
CA ALA A 142 14.53 -0.41 27.22
C ALA A 142 13.45 -0.45 28.31
N GLN A 143 12.60 -1.48 28.35
CA GLN A 143 11.59 -1.64 29.39
C GLN A 143 12.22 -1.79 30.78
N GLN A 144 13.29 -2.58 30.93
CA GLN A 144 14.00 -2.74 32.20
C GLN A 144 14.63 -1.43 32.69
N ILE A 145 15.24 -0.67 31.78
CA ILE A 145 15.84 0.63 32.07
C ILE A 145 14.74 1.62 32.47
N ALA A 146 13.62 1.67 31.74
CA ALA A 146 12.50 2.55 32.06
C ALA A 146 11.89 2.24 33.44
N ALA A 147 11.74 0.96 33.78
CA ALA A 147 11.28 0.55 35.11
C ALA A 147 12.27 0.91 36.23
N THR A 148 13.57 0.89 35.93
CA THR A 148 14.63 1.33 36.86
C THR A 148 14.57 2.84 37.07
N LEU A 149 14.40 3.60 35.98
CA LEU A 149 14.31 5.06 36.00
C LEU A 149 13.08 5.55 36.78
N ASP A 150 11.93 4.90 36.56
CA ASP A 150 10.67 5.19 37.27
C ASP A 150 10.80 4.99 38.79
N LYS A 151 11.46 3.89 39.21
CA LYS A 151 11.70 3.59 40.64
C LYS A 151 12.82 4.43 41.27
N GLY A 152 13.89 4.70 40.52
CA GLY A 152 15.09 5.37 41.00
C GLY A 152 14.94 6.89 41.13
N GLN A 153 14.05 7.48 40.33
CA GLN A 153 13.81 8.93 40.29
C GLN A 153 12.30 9.25 40.26
N PRO A 154 11.51 8.82 41.27
CA PRO A 154 10.06 8.98 41.25
C PRO A 154 9.67 10.46 41.23
N GLY A 155 8.72 10.83 40.36
CA GLY A 155 8.19 12.20 40.27
C GLY A 155 9.10 13.23 39.56
N THR A 156 10.33 12.85 39.20
CA THR A 156 11.18 13.69 38.34
C THR A 156 10.63 13.74 36.90
N ASN A 157 11.09 14.72 36.10
CA ASN A 157 10.67 14.89 34.71
C ASN A 157 9.13 14.97 34.54
N ASN A 158 8.43 15.65 35.47
CA ASN A 158 6.97 15.80 35.51
C ASN A 158 6.18 14.47 35.50
N GLY A 159 6.80 13.36 35.92
CA GLY A 159 6.21 12.03 35.89
C GLY A 159 6.27 11.32 34.54
N LYS A 160 6.96 11.88 33.52
CA LYS A 160 7.14 11.24 32.21
C LYS A 160 7.81 9.88 32.30
N ASN A 161 8.73 9.68 33.25
CA ASN A 161 9.43 8.40 33.43
C ASN A 161 8.45 7.24 33.70
N THR A 162 7.38 7.48 34.46
CA THR A 162 6.31 6.49 34.71
C THR A 162 5.60 6.12 33.40
N PHE A 163 5.28 7.09 32.56
CA PHE A 163 4.60 6.83 31.30
C PHE A 163 5.53 6.27 30.22
N TRP A 164 6.83 6.58 30.23
CA TRP A 164 7.82 5.88 29.42
C TRP A 164 7.87 4.39 29.76
N ASN A 165 7.87 4.05 31.06
CA ASN A 165 7.80 2.67 31.53
C ASN A 165 6.52 1.98 31.04
N ILE A 166 5.35 2.59 31.27
CA ILE A 166 4.06 2.05 30.82
C ILE A 166 4.05 1.82 29.30
N ALA A 167 4.44 2.83 28.51
CA ALA A 167 4.45 2.76 27.05
C ALA A 167 5.40 1.68 26.53
N LEU A 168 6.61 1.56 27.10
CA LEU A 168 7.56 0.52 26.73
C LEU A 168 7.12 -0.88 27.17
N THR A 169 6.47 -1.01 28.33
CA THR A 169 5.84 -2.27 28.75
C THR A 169 4.75 -2.70 27.77
N HIS A 170 3.91 -1.75 27.31
CA HIS A 170 2.90 -2.04 26.30
C HIS A 170 3.51 -2.38 24.93
N LEU A 171 4.47 -1.59 24.42
CA LEU A 171 5.17 -1.87 23.17
C LEU A 171 5.88 -3.23 23.19
N LEU A 172 6.51 -3.59 24.31
CA LEU A 172 7.12 -4.91 24.46
C LEU A 172 6.03 -5.99 24.38
N SER A 173 4.89 -5.81 25.06
CA SER A 173 3.79 -6.78 25.03
C SER A 173 3.17 -7.00 23.65
N THR A 174 3.30 -6.07 22.70
CA THR A 174 2.81 -6.26 21.33
C THR A 174 3.92 -6.62 20.35
N SER A 175 5.17 -6.64 20.80
CA SER A 175 6.35 -6.93 19.99
C SER A 175 6.67 -8.43 19.94
N PRO A 176 7.22 -8.94 18.82
CA PRO A 176 7.78 -10.29 18.74
C PRO A 176 8.97 -10.50 19.68
N GLN A 177 9.59 -9.44 20.22
CA GLN A 177 10.68 -9.54 21.20
C GLN A 177 10.22 -10.03 22.57
N CYS A 178 8.93 -9.95 22.89
CA CYS A 178 8.41 -10.46 24.15
C CYS A 178 8.22 -11.98 24.09
N PRO A 179 8.75 -12.74 25.07
CA PRO A 179 8.44 -14.15 25.22
C PRO A 179 6.92 -14.38 25.30
N GLU A 180 6.41 -15.39 24.60
CA GLU A 180 4.96 -15.63 24.46
C GLU A 180 4.26 -15.75 25.83
N ASN A 181 4.89 -16.44 26.79
CA ASN A 181 4.38 -16.61 28.15
C ASN A 181 4.33 -15.29 28.96
N MET A 182 5.12 -14.29 28.60
CA MET A 182 5.19 -12.99 29.28
C MET A 182 4.30 -11.93 28.61
N ARG A 183 3.81 -12.19 27.39
CA ARG A 183 3.06 -11.23 26.58
C ARG A 183 1.81 -10.73 27.29
N VAL A 184 0.98 -11.66 27.77
CA VAL A 184 -0.25 -11.38 28.52
C VAL A 184 0.06 -10.66 29.83
N MET A 185 1.14 -11.03 30.52
CA MET A 185 1.54 -10.42 31.79
C MET A 185 1.90 -8.94 31.59
N PHE A 186 2.74 -8.61 30.62
CA PHE A 186 3.14 -7.23 30.35
C PHE A 186 1.97 -6.38 29.86
N GLY A 187 1.11 -6.93 28.98
CA GLY A 187 -0.11 -6.25 28.55
C GLY A 187 -1.07 -5.95 29.71
N LYS A 188 -1.25 -6.91 30.63
CA LYS A 188 -2.03 -6.70 31.85
C LYS A 188 -1.38 -5.69 32.79
N LEU A 189 -0.06 -5.72 32.94
CA LEU A 189 0.68 -4.81 33.81
C LEU A 189 0.53 -3.35 33.36
N SER A 190 0.74 -3.04 32.08
CA SER A 190 0.60 -1.68 31.57
C SER A 190 -0.85 -1.18 31.72
N ARG A 191 -1.83 -2.03 31.42
CA ARG A 191 -3.26 -1.72 31.64
C ARG A 191 -3.56 -1.43 33.12
N MET A 192 -3.12 -2.28 34.04
CA MET A 192 -3.35 -2.08 35.48
C MET A 192 -2.69 -0.79 36.01
N GLN A 193 -1.50 -0.45 35.52
CA GLN A 193 -0.82 0.80 35.89
C GLN A 193 -1.61 2.03 35.42
N LEU A 194 -2.16 1.99 34.21
CA LEU A 194 -3.00 3.07 33.69
C LEU A 194 -4.37 3.12 34.38
N GLU A 195 -5.01 1.99 34.66
CA GLU A 195 -6.25 1.94 35.45
C GLU A 195 -6.05 2.55 36.85
N LYS A 196 -4.92 2.27 37.50
CA LYS A 196 -4.56 2.91 38.78
C LYS A 196 -4.35 4.42 38.63
N ALA A 197 -3.70 4.88 37.56
CA ALA A 197 -3.55 6.32 37.31
C ALA A 197 -4.90 6.99 37.00
N ALA A 198 -5.80 6.29 36.31
CA ALA A 198 -7.15 6.75 36.02
C ALA A 198 -8.00 6.90 37.30
N THR A 199 -7.94 5.93 38.22
CA THR A 199 -8.67 6.03 39.50
C THR A 199 -8.16 7.17 40.36
N ILE A 200 -6.83 7.41 40.39
CA ILE A 200 -6.25 8.56 41.09
C ILE A 200 -6.69 9.89 40.46
N ALA A 201 -6.84 9.96 39.13
CA ALA A 201 -7.31 11.18 38.46
C ALA A 201 -8.80 11.47 38.73
N ALA A 202 -9.61 10.42 38.90
CA ALA A 202 -11.04 10.56 39.17
C ALA A 202 -11.36 10.90 40.63
N ASP A 203 -10.49 10.54 41.58
CA ASP A 203 -10.68 10.84 43.01
C ASP A 203 -9.79 12.01 43.47
N PRO A 204 -10.35 13.19 43.76
CA PRO A 204 -9.56 14.35 44.21
C PRO A 204 -8.89 14.14 45.59
N LYS A 205 -9.26 13.11 46.35
CA LYS A 205 -8.62 12.73 47.63
C LYS A 205 -7.50 11.71 47.46
N ALA A 206 -7.34 11.12 46.27
CA ALA A 206 -6.34 10.09 46.04
C ALA A 206 -4.93 10.68 45.94
N THR A 207 -3.99 10.07 46.68
CA THR A 207 -2.58 10.47 46.66
C THR A 207 -1.81 9.66 45.61
N GLY A 208 -1.14 10.34 44.67
CA GLY A 208 -0.26 9.70 43.70
C GLY A 208 -0.20 10.44 42.35
N ARG A 209 0.43 9.82 41.35
CA ARG A 209 0.44 10.33 39.97
C ARG A 209 -0.77 9.77 39.21
N GLY A 210 -1.86 10.54 39.18
CA GLY A 210 -3.00 10.29 38.28
C GLY A 210 -2.71 10.75 36.85
N LEU A 211 -3.62 10.52 35.91
CA LEU A 211 -3.59 11.08 34.54
C LEU A 211 -3.82 12.61 34.58
N ARG A 212 -3.01 13.39 33.85
CA ARG A 212 -3.07 14.86 33.84
C ARG A 212 -3.12 15.43 32.43
N GLU A 213 -2.23 14.96 31.56
CA GLU A 213 -2.09 15.46 30.19
C GLU A 213 -3.00 14.70 29.23
N GLU A 214 -3.38 15.34 28.12
CA GLU A 214 -4.22 14.71 27.08
C GLU A 214 -3.62 13.40 26.56
N GLU A 215 -2.32 13.37 26.29
CA GLU A 215 -1.62 12.18 25.79
C GLU A 215 -1.62 11.01 26.78
N GLU A 216 -1.66 11.29 28.09
CA GLU A 216 -1.73 10.25 29.13
C GLU A 216 -3.13 9.61 29.16
N ILE A 217 -4.16 10.45 28.98
CA ILE A 217 -5.56 10.00 28.88
C ILE A 217 -5.75 9.20 27.58
N ASN A 218 -5.24 9.69 26.45
CA ASN A 218 -5.29 8.97 25.17
C ASN A 218 -4.56 7.63 25.25
N LEU A 219 -3.39 7.57 25.90
CA LEU A 219 -2.67 6.32 26.14
C LEU A 219 -3.49 5.34 26.99
N TYR A 220 -4.17 5.82 28.05
CA TYR A 220 -5.07 4.99 28.84
C TYR A 220 -6.14 4.33 27.99
N TYR A 221 -6.86 5.10 27.18
CA TYR A 221 -7.91 4.55 26.32
C TYR A 221 -7.36 3.61 25.24
N HIS A 222 -6.20 3.92 24.66
CA HIS A 222 -5.57 3.05 23.65
C HIS A 222 -5.18 1.68 24.23
N VAL A 223 -4.63 1.64 25.46
CA VAL A 223 -4.17 0.39 26.10
C VAL A 223 -5.31 -0.37 26.79
N ALA A 224 -6.22 0.34 27.47
CA ALA A 224 -7.35 -0.29 28.15
C ALA A 224 -8.43 -0.78 27.16
N GLY A 225 -8.46 -0.19 25.96
CA GLY A 225 -9.31 -0.60 24.85
C GLY A 225 -10.80 -0.39 25.11
N LYS A 226 -11.62 -1.20 24.45
CA LYS A 226 -13.08 -1.08 24.42
C LYS A 226 -13.75 -0.92 25.78
N ASP A 227 -13.31 -1.68 26.78
CA ASP A 227 -13.91 -1.65 28.12
C ASP A 227 -13.82 -0.26 28.78
N ALA A 228 -12.73 0.46 28.55
CA ALA A 228 -12.54 1.79 29.14
C ALA A 228 -13.50 2.81 28.54
N TYR A 229 -13.74 2.75 27.23
CA TYR A 229 -14.71 3.60 26.55
C TYR A 229 -16.13 3.36 27.08
N LEU A 230 -16.55 2.09 27.16
CA LEU A 230 -17.88 1.73 27.65
C LEU A 230 -18.09 2.18 29.10
N LYS A 231 -17.11 1.94 29.98
CA LYS A 231 -17.16 2.40 31.38
C LYS A 231 -17.21 3.93 31.49
N SER A 232 -16.48 4.65 30.64
CA SER A 232 -16.48 6.11 30.68
C SER A 232 -17.84 6.71 30.32
N LEU A 233 -18.62 6.05 29.47
CA LEU A 233 -19.89 6.59 28.98
C LEU A 233 -21.05 6.39 29.97
N THR A 234 -20.92 5.40 30.85
CA THR A 234 -21.85 5.12 31.97
C THR A 234 -21.43 5.79 33.28
N SER A 235 -20.25 6.41 33.33
CA SER A 235 -19.74 7.12 34.51
C SER A 235 -20.49 8.43 34.77
N GLU A 236 -20.57 8.82 36.05
CA GLU A 236 -21.19 10.08 36.49
C GLU A 236 -20.53 11.31 35.86
N GLU A 237 -21.33 12.37 35.66
CA GLU A 237 -20.83 13.64 35.12
C GLU A 237 -19.81 14.28 36.07
N GLY A 238 -18.73 14.84 35.50
CA GLY A 238 -17.65 15.47 36.27
C GLY A 238 -16.39 14.65 36.43
N ASN A 239 -16.33 13.41 35.92
CA ASN A 239 -15.08 12.65 35.84
C ASN A 239 -14.10 13.33 34.85
N PRO A 240 -12.94 13.85 35.29
CA PRO A 240 -12.04 14.62 34.44
C PRO A 240 -11.45 13.82 33.28
N ILE A 241 -11.38 12.48 33.39
CA ILE A 241 -10.86 11.60 32.33
C ILE A 241 -11.97 11.03 31.43
N GLY A 242 -13.23 11.39 31.68
CA GLY A 242 -14.37 10.89 30.92
C GLY A 242 -14.42 11.44 29.49
N VAL A 243 -14.84 10.63 28.52
CA VAL A 243 -14.90 10.97 27.09
C VAL A 243 -15.64 12.30 26.84
N LEU A 244 -16.84 12.47 27.41
CA LEU A 244 -17.63 13.69 27.22
C LEU A 244 -17.04 14.89 27.95
N GLU A 245 -16.31 14.68 29.05
CA GLU A 245 -15.65 15.76 29.78
C GLU A 245 -14.41 16.27 29.03
N GLN A 246 -13.62 15.34 28.48
CA GLN A 246 -12.53 15.65 27.56
C GLN A 246 -13.05 16.41 26.33
N PHE A 247 -14.18 15.96 25.78
CA PHE A 247 -14.87 16.68 24.71
C PHE A 247 -15.29 18.10 25.13
N ARG A 248 -15.80 18.31 26.34
CA ARG A 248 -16.15 19.65 26.83
C ARG A 248 -14.96 20.61 26.86
N GLN A 249 -13.76 20.10 27.11
CA GLN A 249 -12.49 20.85 27.08
C GLN A 249 -11.96 21.14 25.66
N GLY A 250 -12.67 20.72 24.60
CA GLY A 250 -12.25 20.93 23.21
C GLY A 250 -11.56 19.72 22.57
N ARG A 251 -11.33 18.63 23.31
CA ARG A 251 -10.59 17.45 22.85
C ARG A 251 -11.53 16.45 22.17
N LYS A 252 -11.51 16.40 20.84
CA LYS A 252 -12.47 15.61 20.04
C LYS A 252 -12.08 14.15 19.81
N HIS A 253 -10.79 13.84 19.93
CA HIS A 253 -10.23 12.55 19.50
C HIS A 253 -10.89 11.35 20.21
N LEU A 254 -11.02 11.42 21.54
CA LEU A 254 -11.61 10.35 22.34
C LEU A 254 -13.09 10.12 22.04
N LEU A 255 -13.85 11.18 21.76
CA LEU A 255 -15.24 11.06 21.35
C LEU A 255 -15.35 10.26 20.05
N GLN A 256 -14.53 10.58 19.05
CA GLN A 256 -14.52 9.87 17.77
C GLN A 256 -14.14 8.39 17.95
N GLN A 257 -13.08 8.11 18.71
CA GLN A 257 -12.68 6.72 18.99
C GLN A 257 -13.72 5.94 19.80
N SER A 258 -14.42 6.60 20.74
CA SER A 258 -15.52 5.96 21.49
C SER A 258 -16.69 5.59 20.58
N LEU A 259 -17.04 6.46 19.63
CA LEU A 259 -18.14 6.22 18.69
C LEU A 259 -17.81 5.05 17.76
N ASP A 260 -16.55 4.91 17.35
CA ASP A 260 -16.09 3.77 16.53
C ASP A 260 -16.16 2.46 17.30
N THR A 261 -15.72 2.49 18.55
CA THR A 261 -15.79 1.34 19.45
C THR A 261 -17.24 0.88 19.69
N LEU A 262 -18.18 1.83 19.84
CA LEU A 262 -19.61 1.53 20.00
C LEU A 262 -20.23 1.03 18.71
N LEU A 263 -19.83 1.58 17.56
CA LEU A 263 -20.30 1.14 16.25
C LEU A 263 -19.91 -0.33 16.00
N GLU A 264 -18.68 -0.71 16.34
CA GLU A 264 -18.22 -2.11 16.31
C GLU A 264 -18.95 -3.00 17.32
N ALA A 265 -19.42 -2.43 18.44
CA ALA A 265 -20.23 -3.14 19.43
C ALA A 265 -21.68 -3.34 19.01
N GLY A 266 -22.18 -2.55 18.05
CA GLY A 266 -23.61 -2.47 17.72
C GLY A 266 -24.47 -1.85 18.84
N ASP A 267 -23.87 -1.06 19.74
CA ASP A 267 -24.57 -0.41 20.85
C ASP A 267 -25.18 0.93 20.41
N TRP A 268 -26.31 0.85 19.72
CA TRP A 268 -26.96 2.01 19.10
C TRP A 268 -27.54 3.00 20.11
N ASP A 269 -27.99 2.53 21.28
CA ASP A 269 -28.57 3.38 22.33
C ASP A 269 -27.51 4.29 22.95
N THR A 270 -26.33 3.75 23.22
CA THR A 270 -25.20 4.54 23.73
C THR A 270 -24.67 5.50 22.66
N ILE A 271 -24.66 5.11 21.37
CA ILE A 271 -24.33 6.02 20.27
C ILE A 271 -25.32 7.19 20.22
N TYR A 272 -26.63 6.89 20.25
CA TYR A 272 -27.69 7.90 20.17
C TYR A 272 -27.56 8.93 21.30
N SER A 273 -27.48 8.44 22.54
CA SER A 273 -27.36 9.30 23.72
C SER A 273 -26.06 10.11 23.75
N THR A 274 -24.93 9.52 23.31
CA THR A 274 -23.63 10.19 23.26
C THR A 274 -23.60 11.30 22.21
N CYS A 275 -24.08 11.00 20.99
CA CYS A 275 -24.20 12.00 19.92
C CYS A 275 -25.12 13.15 20.32
N ARG A 276 -26.28 12.83 20.91
CA ARG A 276 -27.21 13.84 21.45
C ARG A 276 -26.51 14.76 22.44
N ARG A 277 -25.88 14.20 23.48
CA ARG A 277 -25.19 15.00 24.51
C ARG A 277 -24.08 15.87 23.94
N ALA A 278 -23.33 15.37 22.96
CA ALA A 278 -22.28 16.14 22.30
C ALA A 278 -22.84 17.31 21.46
N LEU A 279 -23.90 17.06 20.69
CA LEU A 279 -24.54 18.05 19.81
C LEU A 279 -25.40 19.06 20.56
N SER A 280 -25.93 18.72 21.73
CA SER A 280 -26.69 19.62 22.60
C SER A 280 -25.82 20.58 23.43
N LYS A 281 -24.49 20.51 23.32
CA LYS A 281 -23.58 21.43 24.01
C LYS A 281 -23.83 22.87 23.53
N GLU A 282 -23.94 23.80 24.46
CA GLU A 282 -24.02 25.24 24.19
C GLU A 282 -22.66 25.92 24.40
N ASP A 283 -22.45 27.05 23.73
CA ASP A 283 -21.31 27.94 23.96
C ASP A 283 -21.59 28.91 25.13
N GLU A 284 -20.62 29.76 25.47
CA GLU A 284 -20.73 30.74 26.56
C GLU A 284 -21.90 31.74 26.36
N GLY A 285 -22.41 31.88 25.13
CA GLY A 285 -23.52 32.75 24.78
C GLY A 285 -24.88 32.05 24.70
N GLY A 286 -24.98 30.78 25.14
CA GLY A 286 -26.22 29.99 25.07
C GLY A 286 -26.61 29.59 23.64
N LYS A 287 -25.69 29.68 22.68
CA LYS A 287 -25.90 29.22 21.29
C LYS A 287 -25.37 27.80 21.13
N PRO A 288 -25.84 27.02 20.15
CA PRO A 288 -25.34 25.67 19.96
C PRO A 288 -23.86 25.68 19.56
N SER A 289 -23.07 24.86 20.23
CA SER A 289 -21.63 24.75 20.00
C SER A 289 -21.33 23.94 18.75
N PHE A 290 -20.49 24.49 17.86
CA PHE A 290 -20.03 23.80 16.66
C PHE A 290 -18.90 22.78 16.92
N LEU A 291 -18.55 22.55 18.18
CA LEU A 291 -17.49 21.60 18.54
C LEU A 291 -17.83 20.17 18.12
N ALA A 292 -19.09 19.73 18.28
CA ALA A 292 -19.56 18.40 17.87
C ALA A 292 -20.10 18.37 16.44
N PHE A 293 -20.10 19.51 15.74
CA PHE A 293 -20.78 19.65 14.45
C PHE A 293 -19.92 19.10 13.30
N ASP A 294 -19.81 17.78 13.29
CA ASP A 294 -19.07 16.96 12.33
C ASP A 294 -20.03 16.00 11.63
N MET A 295 -19.86 15.80 10.31
CA MET A 295 -20.79 14.96 9.54
C MET A 295 -20.78 13.50 9.98
N ARG A 296 -19.67 12.99 10.53
CA ARG A 296 -19.62 11.62 11.09
C ARG A 296 -20.55 11.49 12.29
N ILE A 297 -20.53 12.48 13.19
CA ILE A 297 -21.39 12.50 14.38
C ILE A 297 -22.86 12.60 13.97
N TRP A 298 -23.19 13.47 13.01
CA TRP A 298 -24.55 13.59 12.48
C TRP A 298 -25.05 12.31 11.81
N LYS A 299 -24.26 11.70 10.93
CA LYS A 299 -24.60 10.41 10.29
C LYS A 299 -24.84 9.32 11.33
N LEU A 300 -23.98 9.23 12.36
CA LEU A 300 -24.17 8.29 13.46
C LEU A 300 -25.41 8.60 14.29
N PHE A 301 -25.68 9.87 14.59
CA PHE A 301 -26.85 10.28 15.37
C PHE A 301 -28.15 9.88 14.65
N VAL A 302 -28.29 10.25 13.38
CA VAL A 302 -29.45 9.91 12.54
C VAL A 302 -29.59 8.40 12.39
N LYS A 303 -28.50 7.67 12.10
CA LYS A 303 -28.53 6.21 11.97
C LYS A 303 -28.88 5.52 13.28
N SER A 304 -28.39 6.00 14.42
CA SER A 304 -28.75 5.45 15.73
C SER A 304 -30.20 5.72 16.11
N ALA A 305 -30.79 6.83 15.65
CA ALA A 305 -32.21 7.15 15.83
C ALA A 305 -33.12 6.14 15.13
N SER A 306 -32.73 5.66 13.94
CA SER A 306 -33.48 4.62 13.22
C SER A 306 -33.44 3.23 13.88
N MET A 307 -32.59 3.07 14.90
CA MET A 307 -32.44 1.82 15.65
C MET A 307 -33.08 1.90 17.05
N GLN A 308 -33.68 3.04 17.43
CA GLN A 308 -34.35 3.21 18.71
C GLN A 308 -35.70 2.47 18.76
N GLY A 309 -36.17 2.14 19.97
CA GLY A 309 -37.47 1.49 20.17
C GLY A 309 -38.65 2.36 19.72
N ASP A 310 -38.58 3.67 19.96
CA ASP A 310 -39.52 4.67 19.44
C ASP A 310 -38.81 5.54 18.39
N VAL A 311 -38.90 5.11 17.14
CA VAL A 311 -38.21 5.76 16.01
C VAL A 311 -38.77 7.16 15.76
N GLU A 312 -40.09 7.36 15.86
CA GLU A 312 -40.70 8.65 15.54
C GLU A 312 -40.32 9.73 16.57
N ALA A 313 -40.34 9.38 17.86
CA ALA A 313 -39.85 10.27 18.92
C ALA A 313 -38.36 10.58 18.75
N ALA A 314 -37.54 9.55 18.45
CA ALA A 314 -36.11 9.73 18.27
C ALA A 314 -35.76 10.67 17.11
N PHE A 315 -36.46 10.56 15.97
CA PHE A 315 -36.28 11.45 14.83
C PHE A 315 -36.80 12.87 15.09
N THR A 316 -37.87 13.02 15.87
CA THR A 316 -38.36 14.33 16.32
C THR A 316 -37.28 15.05 17.15
N GLU A 317 -36.65 14.34 18.09
CA GLU A 317 -35.55 14.89 18.89
C GLU A 317 -34.33 15.26 18.02
N VAL A 318 -33.96 14.43 17.03
CA VAL A 318 -32.89 14.76 16.07
C VAL A 318 -33.21 16.06 15.32
N GLN A 319 -34.45 16.22 14.87
CA GLN A 319 -34.91 17.42 14.17
C GLN A 319 -34.83 18.66 15.07
N GLU A 320 -35.25 18.55 16.34
CA GLU A 320 -35.17 19.64 17.32
C GLU A 320 -33.72 20.09 17.55
N VAL A 321 -32.79 19.14 17.72
CA VAL A 321 -31.36 19.45 17.87
C VAL A 321 -30.82 20.15 16.63
N LEU A 322 -31.14 19.65 15.42
CA LEU A 322 -30.69 20.25 14.17
C LEU A 322 -31.27 21.65 13.95
N GLN A 323 -32.53 21.88 14.32
CA GLN A 323 -33.20 23.16 14.16
C GLN A 323 -32.52 24.28 14.95
N LYS A 324 -31.92 23.97 16.11
CA LYS A 324 -31.08 24.92 16.87
C LYS A 324 -29.93 25.44 16.01
N PHE A 325 -29.24 24.58 15.27
CA PHE A 325 -28.15 24.98 14.38
C PHE A 325 -28.64 25.74 13.14
N VAL A 326 -29.77 25.32 12.55
CA VAL A 326 -30.39 26.02 11.42
C VAL A 326 -30.74 27.47 11.78
N SER A 327 -31.24 27.70 13.00
CA SER A 327 -31.62 29.04 13.46
C SER A 327 -30.46 30.05 13.47
N VAL A 328 -29.22 29.57 13.59
CA VAL A 328 -28.01 30.41 13.62
C VAL A 328 -27.20 30.34 12.32
N GLN A 329 -27.64 29.60 11.29
CA GLN A 329 -26.81 29.28 10.12
C GLN A 329 -26.33 30.52 9.35
N GLN A 330 -27.11 31.60 9.32
CA GLN A 330 -26.75 32.79 8.54
C GLN A 330 -25.51 33.51 9.10
N GLY A 331 -25.25 33.37 10.40
CA GLY A 331 -24.15 34.03 11.11
C GLY A 331 -22.85 33.24 11.19
N VAL A 332 -22.80 32.01 10.65
CA VAL A 332 -21.63 31.11 10.82
C VAL A 332 -20.77 31.01 9.56
N ALA A 333 -19.57 30.48 9.71
CA ALA A 333 -18.64 30.25 8.62
C ALA A 333 -19.26 29.37 7.52
N PRO A 334 -18.91 29.57 6.23
CA PRO A 334 -19.47 28.80 5.11
C PRO A 334 -19.39 27.27 5.27
N MET A 335 -18.30 26.77 5.87
CA MET A 335 -18.12 25.35 6.17
C MET A 335 -19.26 24.78 7.04
N TYR A 336 -19.66 25.50 8.09
CA TYR A 336 -20.73 25.05 8.97
C TYR A 336 -22.10 25.13 8.30
N ARG A 337 -22.34 26.15 7.46
CA ARG A 337 -23.58 26.22 6.66
C ARG A 337 -23.72 25.02 5.74
N LYS A 338 -22.64 24.64 5.06
CA LYS A 338 -22.59 23.44 4.24
C LYS A 338 -22.90 22.18 5.07
N ASN A 339 -22.24 22.00 6.21
CA ASN A 339 -22.49 20.83 7.06
C ASN A 339 -23.93 20.81 7.61
N ILE A 340 -24.55 21.95 7.90
CA ILE A 340 -25.96 22.03 8.29
C ILE A 340 -26.85 21.55 7.14
N GLY A 341 -26.58 22.01 5.91
CA GLY A 341 -27.27 21.52 4.72
C GLY A 341 -27.12 20.01 4.50
N LEU A 342 -25.93 19.45 4.74
CA LEU A 342 -25.69 18.00 4.67
C LEU A 342 -26.43 17.23 5.78
N ALA A 343 -26.47 17.76 7.00
CA ALA A 343 -27.23 17.15 8.10
C ALA A 343 -28.75 17.17 7.82
N LEU A 344 -29.26 18.23 7.18
CA LEU A 344 -30.65 18.30 6.72
C LEU A 344 -30.94 17.25 5.65
N LEU A 345 -30.00 17.02 4.71
CA LEU A 345 -30.11 15.93 3.73
C LEU A 345 -30.11 14.56 4.40
N GLU A 346 -29.16 14.31 5.30
CA GLU A 346 -29.08 13.04 6.05
C GLU A 346 -30.38 12.73 6.78
N LEU A 347 -30.94 13.73 7.47
CA LEU A 347 -32.23 13.63 8.14
C LEU A 347 -33.35 13.33 7.13
N ALA A 348 -33.47 14.10 6.05
CA ALA A 348 -34.53 13.94 5.06
C ALA A 348 -34.53 12.56 4.38
N PHE A 349 -33.36 11.96 4.17
CA PHE A 349 -33.22 10.64 3.54
C PHE A 349 -33.42 9.48 4.52
N SER A 350 -33.20 9.70 5.81
CA SER A 350 -33.29 8.66 6.84
C SER A 350 -34.61 8.68 7.61
N SER A 351 -35.35 9.78 7.57
CA SER A 351 -36.63 9.92 8.28
C SER A 351 -37.67 8.89 7.83
N PRO A 352 -38.44 8.30 8.78
CA PRO A 352 -39.61 7.49 8.47
C PRO A 352 -40.59 8.22 7.54
N THR A 353 -41.24 7.47 6.65
CA THR A 353 -42.22 8.02 5.69
C THR A 353 -43.42 8.69 6.36
N THR A 354 -43.74 8.32 7.61
CA THR A 354 -44.81 8.92 8.42
C THR A 354 -44.50 10.36 8.84
N LEU A 355 -43.23 10.69 9.04
CA LEU A 355 -42.77 12.03 9.42
C LEU A 355 -42.50 12.93 8.20
N LEU A 356 -42.45 12.35 7.00
CA LEU A 356 -42.23 13.10 5.78
C LEU A 356 -43.56 13.65 5.23
N PRO A 357 -43.58 14.88 4.71
CA PRO A 357 -44.76 15.41 4.03
C PRO A 357 -45.20 14.47 2.89
N SER A 358 -46.44 13.97 2.95
CA SER A 358 -46.97 13.09 1.90
C SER A 358 -47.11 13.86 0.59
N SER A 359 -46.48 13.39 -0.49
CA SER A 359 -46.76 13.91 -1.82
C SER A 359 -48.01 13.24 -2.39
N LEU A 360 -49.12 13.98 -2.41
CA LEU A 360 -50.39 13.54 -3.00
C LEU A 360 -50.38 13.63 -4.54
N ASP A 361 -49.36 14.27 -5.13
CA ASP A 361 -49.27 14.58 -6.55
C ASP A 361 -47.96 14.05 -7.15
N PRO A 362 -47.99 13.05 -8.05
CA PRO A 362 -46.81 12.52 -8.72
C PRO A 362 -46.03 13.54 -9.56
N SER A 363 -46.63 14.69 -9.89
CA SER A 363 -45.98 15.77 -10.65
C SER A 363 -45.16 16.73 -9.78
N LYS A 364 -45.21 16.57 -8.45
CA LYS A 364 -44.45 17.39 -7.49
C LYS A 364 -43.20 16.66 -6.98
N PRO A 365 -42.11 17.39 -6.70
CA PRO A 365 -40.92 16.78 -6.14
C PRO A 365 -41.21 16.22 -4.74
N SER A 366 -40.63 15.07 -4.42
CA SER A 366 -40.65 14.57 -3.04
C SER A 366 -39.84 15.50 -2.12
N TYR A 367 -40.09 15.42 -0.81
CA TYR A 367 -39.33 16.21 0.17
C TYR A 367 -37.80 16.00 0.05
N ARG A 368 -37.38 14.76 -0.23
CA ARG A 368 -35.97 14.42 -0.48
C ARG A 368 -35.38 15.17 -1.67
N VAL A 369 -36.12 15.21 -2.79
CA VAL A 369 -35.72 15.95 -4.00
C VAL A 369 -35.69 17.46 -3.75
N ILE A 370 -36.65 18.00 -2.98
CA ILE A 370 -36.66 19.42 -2.59
C ILE A 370 -35.39 19.77 -1.79
N GLN A 371 -35.05 18.96 -0.78
CA GLN A 371 -33.85 19.20 0.03
C GLN A 371 -32.56 19.11 -0.81
N LEU A 372 -32.49 18.20 -1.78
CA LEU A 372 -31.38 18.14 -2.74
C LEU A 372 -31.23 19.44 -3.53
N TYR A 373 -32.33 19.97 -4.09
CA TYR A 373 -32.28 21.23 -4.82
C TYR A 373 -31.80 22.39 -3.95
N LEU A 374 -32.33 22.50 -2.72
CA LEU A 374 -31.93 23.55 -1.79
C LEU A 374 -30.43 23.48 -1.46
N PHE A 375 -29.90 22.28 -1.21
CA PHE A 375 -28.48 22.10 -0.94
C PHE A 375 -27.61 22.48 -2.15
N ILE A 376 -27.98 22.00 -3.35
CA ILE A 376 -27.24 22.27 -4.58
C ILE A 376 -27.28 23.76 -4.91
N GLU A 377 -28.43 24.43 -4.76
CA GLU A 377 -28.56 25.86 -5.02
C GLU A 377 -27.64 26.72 -4.14
N GLN A 378 -27.54 26.35 -2.86
CA GLN A 378 -26.70 27.03 -1.86
C GLN A 378 -25.20 26.81 -2.10
N ASN A 379 -24.82 25.64 -2.61
CA ASN A 379 -23.42 25.24 -2.78
C ASN A 379 -23.01 25.14 -4.25
N LEU A 380 -23.81 25.62 -5.20
CA LEU A 380 -23.68 25.35 -6.63
C LEU A 380 -22.27 25.56 -7.20
N LEU A 381 -21.61 26.64 -6.78
CA LEU A 381 -20.30 27.03 -7.28
C LEU A 381 -19.12 26.33 -6.59
N GLN A 382 -19.39 25.59 -5.51
CA GLN A 382 -18.35 24.85 -4.78
C GLN A 382 -17.96 23.57 -5.53
N ARG A 383 -16.66 23.28 -5.57
CA ARG A 383 -16.09 22.09 -6.22
C ARG A 383 -16.67 20.76 -5.71
N ALA A 384 -17.02 20.68 -4.43
CA ALA A 384 -17.40 19.44 -3.75
C ALA A 384 -18.88 19.03 -3.96
N THR A 385 -19.73 19.92 -4.48
CA THR A 385 -21.20 19.79 -4.45
C THR A 385 -21.71 18.49 -5.07
N PHE A 386 -21.09 18.02 -6.16
CA PHE A 386 -21.45 16.72 -6.73
C PHE A 386 -21.11 15.56 -5.79
N ASP A 387 -19.89 15.54 -5.24
CA ASP A 387 -19.43 14.47 -4.35
C ASP A 387 -20.19 14.46 -3.02
N ASP A 388 -20.60 15.64 -2.55
CA ASP A 388 -21.41 15.81 -1.34
C ASP A 388 -22.80 15.17 -1.45
N VAL A 389 -23.39 15.13 -2.65
CA VAL A 389 -24.79 14.68 -2.83
C VAL A 389 -24.99 13.38 -3.62
N LYS A 390 -23.98 12.89 -4.35
CA LYS A 390 -24.13 11.71 -5.21
C LYS A 390 -24.59 10.46 -4.45
N GLU A 391 -24.16 10.29 -3.19
CA GLU A 391 -24.60 9.17 -2.35
C GLU A 391 -26.11 9.24 -2.07
N TYR A 392 -26.67 10.42 -1.81
CA TYR A 392 -28.11 10.61 -1.61
C TYR A 392 -28.88 10.40 -2.92
N VAL A 393 -28.36 10.86 -4.06
CA VAL A 393 -28.98 10.61 -5.38
C VAL A 393 -29.10 9.11 -5.67
N SER A 394 -28.16 8.28 -5.20
CA SER A 394 -28.25 6.82 -5.37
C SER A 394 -29.35 6.14 -4.55
N GLN A 395 -29.88 6.81 -3.53
CA GLN A 395 -30.94 6.30 -2.64
C GLN A 395 -32.36 6.71 -3.11
N LEU A 396 -32.46 7.54 -4.14
CA LEU A 396 -33.74 7.94 -4.74
C LEU A 396 -34.38 6.75 -5.48
N THR A 397 -35.71 6.75 -5.56
CA THR A 397 -36.41 5.89 -6.52
C THR A 397 -36.11 6.34 -7.95
N PHE A 398 -36.39 5.49 -8.95
CA PHE A 398 -36.15 5.86 -10.35
C PHE A 398 -36.97 7.11 -10.75
N GLU A 399 -38.20 7.20 -10.26
CA GLU A 399 -39.16 8.25 -10.52
C GLU A 399 -38.68 9.58 -9.92
N GLU A 400 -38.19 9.56 -8.68
CA GLU A 400 -37.57 10.71 -8.05
C GLU A 400 -36.28 11.12 -8.76
N ALA A 401 -35.41 10.18 -9.11
CA ALA A 401 -34.15 10.45 -9.78
C ALA A 401 -34.36 11.03 -11.19
N LYS A 402 -35.35 10.50 -11.93
CA LYS A 402 -35.78 11.03 -13.22
C LYS A 402 -36.32 12.45 -13.07
N TYR A 403 -37.24 12.67 -12.13
CA TYR A 403 -37.77 14.00 -11.84
C TYR A 403 -36.66 14.99 -11.49
N PHE A 404 -35.74 14.58 -10.62
CA PHE A 404 -34.62 15.37 -10.15
C PHE A 404 -33.75 15.86 -11.31
N VAL A 405 -33.32 14.95 -12.20
CA VAL A 405 -32.41 15.36 -13.27
C VAL A 405 -33.13 16.11 -14.39
N ASP A 406 -34.37 15.72 -14.75
CA ASP A 406 -35.13 16.38 -15.82
C ASP A 406 -35.51 17.83 -15.46
N ASN A 407 -35.55 18.20 -14.18
CA ASN A 407 -35.93 19.54 -13.70
C ASN A 407 -34.78 20.34 -13.07
N LEU A 408 -33.59 19.75 -12.90
CA LEU A 408 -32.47 20.36 -12.17
C LEU A 408 -32.12 21.77 -12.66
N THR A 409 -31.96 21.93 -13.97
CA THR A 409 -31.60 23.22 -14.57
C THR A 409 -32.66 24.28 -14.32
N ASN A 410 -33.94 23.94 -14.45
CA ASN A 410 -35.03 24.89 -14.26
C ASN A 410 -35.21 25.29 -12.79
N THR A 411 -34.99 24.36 -11.86
CA THR A 411 -35.22 24.61 -10.43
C THR A 411 -34.04 25.34 -9.78
N VAL A 412 -32.80 24.94 -10.06
CA VAL A 412 -31.60 25.45 -9.35
C VAL A 412 -31.04 26.74 -9.95
N ALA A 413 -31.26 26.99 -11.24
CA ALA A 413 -30.78 28.23 -11.86
C ALA A 413 -31.51 29.48 -11.33
N GLY A 414 -32.76 29.34 -10.86
CA GLY A 414 -33.59 30.43 -10.34
C GLY A 414 -34.34 31.22 -11.44
N LYS A 415 -35.09 32.25 -11.04
CA LYS A 415 -35.97 33.04 -11.95
C LYS A 415 -35.20 34.03 -12.86
N THR A 416 -34.02 34.50 -12.43
CA THR A 416 -33.11 35.36 -13.20
C THR A 416 -31.67 34.90 -12.98
N PRO A 417 -31.27 33.77 -13.59
CA PRO A 417 -29.96 33.21 -13.35
C PRO A 417 -28.87 34.07 -14.01
N ASP A 418 -27.75 34.28 -13.33
CA ASP A 418 -26.52 34.71 -14.00
C ASP A 418 -26.03 33.61 -14.95
N ALA A 419 -25.40 33.99 -16.07
CA ALA A 419 -24.90 33.08 -17.10
C ALA A 419 -23.93 32.04 -16.52
N GLN A 420 -23.11 32.43 -15.54
CA GLN A 420 -22.19 31.53 -14.84
C GLN A 420 -22.93 30.46 -14.03
N ARG A 421 -24.05 30.80 -13.38
CA ARG A 421 -24.84 29.82 -12.63
C ARG A 421 -25.51 28.81 -13.56
N GLN A 422 -26.14 29.27 -14.65
CA GLN A 422 -26.77 28.36 -15.64
C GLN A 422 -25.77 27.34 -16.18
N LEU A 423 -24.57 27.82 -16.47
CA LEU A 423 -23.47 27.00 -16.95
C LEU A 423 -23.11 25.88 -15.97
N VAL A 424 -22.85 26.24 -14.71
CA VAL A 424 -22.43 25.26 -13.68
C VAL A 424 -23.54 24.25 -13.41
N VAL A 425 -24.82 24.67 -13.39
CA VAL A 425 -25.95 23.74 -13.25
C VAL A 425 -25.99 22.75 -14.42
N ARG A 426 -25.78 23.20 -15.66
CA ARG A 426 -25.73 22.32 -16.84
C ARG A 426 -24.62 21.28 -16.74
N VAL A 427 -23.43 21.65 -16.23
CA VAL A 427 -22.32 20.70 -16.00
C VAL A 427 -22.68 19.69 -14.91
N ILE A 428 -23.27 20.13 -13.81
CA ILE A 428 -23.72 19.24 -12.74
C ILE A 428 -24.83 18.28 -13.22
N GLU A 429 -25.76 18.76 -14.04
CA GLU A 429 -26.79 17.91 -14.67
C GLU A 429 -26.15 16.77 -15.47
N ILE A 430 -25.17 17.09 -16.31
CA ILE A 430 -24.44 16.09 -17.12
C ILE A 430 -23.72 15.08 -16.22
N LYS A 431 -23.13 15.52 -15.10
CA LYS A 431 -22.51 14.62 -14.11
C LYS A 431 -23.54 13.68 -13.48
N PHE A 432 -24.72 14.17 -13.08
CA PHE A 432 -25.77 13.31 -12.55
C PHE A 432 -26.37 12.38 -13.60
N ARG A 433 -26.54 12.84 -14.85
CA ARG A 433 -26.93 11.98 -15.97
C ARG A 433 -25.95 10.81 -16.10
N TYR A 434 -24.66 11.09 -16.11
CA TYR A 434 -23.63 10.04 -16.13
C TYR A 434 -23.74 9.12 -14.92
N PHE A 435 -23.73 9.66 -13.70
CA PHE A 435 -23.83 8.89 -12.46
C PHE A 435 -25.02 7.91 -12.49
N LEU A 436 -26.21 8.39 -12.85
CA LEU A 436 -27.41 7.57 -12.94
C LEU A 436 -27.30 6.45 -13.97
N THR A 437 -26.63 6.65 -15.11
CA THR A 437 -26.38 5.56 -16.09
C THR A 437 -25.51 4.42 -15.53
N THR A 438 -24.85 4.66 -14.40
CA THR A 438 -24.07 3.66 -13.65
C THR A 438 -24.81 3.12 -12.42
N CYS A 439 -26.04 3.55 -12.16
CA CYS A 439 -26.89 3.05 -11.09
C CYS A 439 -27.81 1.92 -11.57
N PRO A 440 -27.95 0.82 -10.81
CA PRO A 440 -28.82 -0.30 -11.18
C PRO A 440 -30.30 0.09 -11.24
N LEU A 441 -30.72 1.12 -10.48
CA LEU A 441 -32.10 1.63 -10.47
C LEU A 441 -32.61 2.07 -11.85
N THR A 442 -31.70 2.39 -12.78
CA THR A 442 -32.04 2.83 -14.15
C THR A 442 -32.27 1.68 -15.12
N GLN A 443 -32.12 0.44 -14.65
CA GLN A 443 -32.30 -0.77 -15.44
C GLN A 443 -33.48 -1.60 -14.92
N GLU A 444 -34.11 -2.33 -15.84
CA GLU A 444 -35.18 -3.29 -15.55
C GLU A 444 -34.81 -4.63 -16.21
N HIS A 445 -34.91 -5.73 -15.46
CA HIS A 445 -34.68 -7.06 -16.00
C HIS A 445 -35.87 -7.51 -16.84
N ILE A 446 -35.61 -7.91 -18.08
CA ILE A 446 -36.62 -8.57 -18.92
C ILE A 446 -36.53 -10.08 -18.67
N ALA A 447 -37.63 -10.70 -18.25
CA ALA A 447 -37.70 -12.14 -18.06
C ALA A 447 -37.44 -12.88 -19.38
N ILE A 448 -36.47 -13.80 -19.37
CA ILE A 448 -36.13 -14.64 -20.53
C ILE A 448 -37.06 -15.87 -20.52
N ILE A 449 -37.76 -16.12 -21.63
CA ILE A 449 -38.65 -17.30 -21.79
C ILE A 449 -37.86 -18.55 -22.23
N SER A 450 -36.56 -18.44 -22.53
CA SER A 450 -35.71 -19.56 -22.98
C SER A 450 -34.55 -19.86 -22.01
N GLU A 451 -34.25 -21.14 -21.81
CA GLU A 451 -33.25 -21.68 -20.88
C GLU A 451 -31.77 -21.39 -21.28
N ALA A 452 -31.52 -20.62 -22.35
CA ALA A 452 -30.17 -20.45 -22.92
C ALA A 452 -29.76 -19.01 -23.29
N GLY A 453 -30.54 -17.99 -22.91
CA GLY A 453 -30.23 -16.57 -23.20
C GLY A 453 -29.55 -15.83 -22.04
N ASP A 454 -28.66 -14.88 -22.34
CA ASP A 454 -28.16 -13.91 -21.35
C ASP A 454 -29.28 -12.94 -20.92
N ALA A 455 -29.30 -12.56 -19.63
CA ALA A 455 -30.27 -11.62 -19.08
C ALA A 455 -30.27 -10.28 -19.83
N GLN A 456 -31.41 -9.95 -20.47
CA GLN A 456 -31.61 -8.69 -21.13
C GLN A 456 -32.06 -7.61 -20.13
N LEU A 457 -31.47 -6.42 -20.26
CA LEU A 457 -31.73 -5.27 -19.44
C LEU A 457 -32.37 -4.18 -20.30
N LYS A 458 -33.51 -3.66 -19.85
CA LYS A 458 -34.16 -2.48 -20.44
C LYS A 458 -33.76 -1.23 -19.68
N CYS A 459 -33.30 -0.21 -20.38
CA CYS A 459 -33.03 1.08 -19.75
C CYS A 459 -34.35 1.83 -19.50
N LYS A 460 -34.62 2.24 -18.26
CA LYS A 460 -35.84 2.97 -17.91
C LYS A 460 -35.87 4.42 -18.44
N PHE A 461 -34.71 4.99 -18.81
CA PHE A 461 -34.63 6.35 -19.38
C PHE A 461 -34.97 6.40 -20.88
N CYS A 462 -34.37 5.52 -21.68
CA CYS A 462 -34.51 5.54 -23.14
C CYS A 462 -35.29 4.34 -23.70
N SER A 463 -35.70 3.39 -22.86
CA SER A 463 -36.38 2.14 -23.23
C SER A 463 -35.59 1.18 -24.13
N THR A 464 -34.33 1.47 -24.44
CA THR A 464 -33.45 0.58 -25.22
C THR A 464 -33.08 -0.66 -24.42
N THR A 465 -33.16 -1.82 -25.07
CA THR A 465 -32.74 -3.12 -24.52
C THR A 465 -31.27 -3.38 -24.82
N SER A 466 -30.52 -3.89 -23.84
CA SER A 466 -29.12 -4.27 -23.97
C SER A 466 -28.80 -5.47 -23.08
N THR A 467 -27.76 -6.22 -23.43
CA THR A 467 -27.18 -7.26 -22.57
C THR A 467 -26.17 -6.69 -21.57
N THR A 468 -25.92 -5.38 -21.60
CA THR A 468 -24.87 -4.73 -20.81
C THR A 468 -25.41 -4.00 -19.58
N LYS A 469 -24.60 -3.95 -18.51
CA LYS A 469 -24.93 -3.27 -17.23
C LYS A 469 -25.06 -1.74 -17.32
N ASN A 470 -24.63 -1.12 -18.43
CA ASN A 470 -24.76 0.32 -18.64
C ASN A 470 -25.38 0.57 -20.01
N CYS A 471 -26.34 1.50 -20.10
CA CYS A 471 -27.02 1.77 -21.37
C CYS A 471 -26.11 2.54 -22.34
N ASN A 472 -25.78 1.94 -23.49
CA ASN A 472 -24.96 2.56 -24.54
C ASN A 472 -25.55 3.87 -25.05
N THR A 473 -26.84 3.88 -25.40
CA THR A 473 -27.52 5.05 -25.95
C THR A 473 -27.50 6.22 -24.97
N CYS A 474 -27.69 5.97 -23.67
CA CYS A 474 -27.60 7.03 -22.66
C CYS A 474 -26.16 7.51 -22.45
N LEU A 475 -25.16 6.63 -22.53
CA LEU A 475 -23.75 7.03 -22.46
C LEU A 475 -23.35 7.87 -23.68
N GLU A 476 -23.82 7.53 -24.88
CA GLU A 476 -23.61 8.33 -26.10
C GLU A 476 -24.26 9.71 -26.03
N ASP A 477 -25.48 9.79 -25.49
CA ASP A 477 -26.15 11.07 -25.20
C ASP A 477 -25.35 11.92 -24.21
N VAL A 478 -24.83 11.30 -23.14
CA VAL A 478 -23.96 11.98 -22.16
C VAL A 478 -22.69 12.51 -22.81
N VAL A 479 -22.00 11.71 -23.63
CA VAL A 479 -20.79 12.15 -24.37
C VAL A 479 -21.14 13.33 -25.27
N SER A 480 -22.22 13.22 -26.04
CA SER A 480 -22.65 14.27 -26.98
C SER A 480 -22.98 15.58 -26.26
N LYS A 481 -23.73 15.52 -25.16
CA LYS A 481 -24.05 16.69 -24.33
C LYS A 481 -22.81 17.29 -23.68
N ALA A 482 -21.91 16.45 -23.15
CA ALA A 482 -20.67 16.90 -22.52
C ALA A 482 -19.76 17.64 -23.51
N LEU A 483 -19.53 17.06 -24.70
CA LEU A 483 -18.69 17.67 -25.74
C LEU A 483 -19.32 18.90 -26.38
N THR A 484 -20.65 18.93 -26.54
CA THR A 484 -21.34 20.13 -27.03
C THR A 484 -21.21 21.27 -26.03
N THR A 485 -21.45 20.99 -24.75
CA THR A 485 -21.28 21.98 -23.67
C THR A 485 -19.83 22.45 -23.57
N TYR A 486 -18.87 21.53 -23.74
CA TYR A 486 -17.44 21.87 -23.79
C TYR A 486 -17.14 22.87 -24.92
N LYS A 487 -17.67 22.65 -26.13
CA LYS A 487 -17.49 23.58 -27.26
C LYS A 487 -18.21 24.92 -27.05
N ASP A 488 -19.33 24.93 -26.36
CA ASP A 488 -20.05 26.17 -26.01
C ASP A 488 -19.23 27.02 -25.01
N LEU A 489 -18.52 26.36 -24.10
CA LEU A 489 -17.63 27.01 -23.13
C LEU A 489 -16.43 27.70 -23.78
N ASP A 490 -15.82 27.08 -24.79
CA ASP A 490 -14.72 27.70 -25.55
C ASP A 490 -15.14 29.05 -26.16
N LYS A 491 -16.45 29.29 -26.39
CA LYS A 491 -17.00 30.56 -26.91
C LYS A 491 -17.32 31.59 -25.82
N THR A 492 -17.32 31.21 -24.55
CA THR A 492 -17.81 32.02 -23.41
C THR A 492 -16.77 32.16 -22.30
N ALA A 493 -15.50 32.37 -22.67
CA ALA A 493 -14.38 32.41 -21.74
C ALA A 493 -14.51 33.44 -20.59
N ASP A 494 -15.18 34.57 -20.81
CA ASP A 494 -15.37 35.58 -19.76
C ASP A 494 -16.29 35.09 -18.62
N VAL A 495 -17.23 34.18 -18.90
CA VAL A 495 -18.17 33.61 -17.94
C VAL A 495 -17.48 32.64 -16.97
N LEU A 496 -16.29 32.15 -17.33
CA LEU A 496 -15.53 31.18 -16.54
C LEU A 496 -14.67 31.82 -15.44
N LYS A 497 -14.51 33.14 -15.45
CA LYS A 497 -13.65 33.85 -14.49
C LYS A 497 -14.20 33.74 -13.07
N GLY A 498 -13.32 33.43 -12.11
CA GLY A 498 -13.65 33.37 -10.68
C GLY A 498 -14.27 32.06 -10.19
N LEU A 499 -14.38 31.03 -11.04
CA LEU A 499 -14.78 29.69 -10.61
C LEU A 499 -13.63 28.95 -9.90
N ASP A 500 -13.98 28.20 -8.86
CA ASP A 500 -13.04 27.36 -8.10
C ASP A 500 -12.44 26.22 -8.94
N LYS A 501 -13.12 25.80 -10.01
CA LYS A 501 -12.69 24.75 -10.92
C LYS A 501 -13.11 25.07 -12.34
N ASP A 502 -12.21 24.82 -13.29
CA ASP A 502 -12.53 24.88 -14.71
C ASP A 502 -13.57 23.80 -15.09
N PRO A 503 -14.79 24.19 -15.53
CA PRO A 503 -15.84 23.23 -15.89
C PRO A 503 -15.46 22.30 -17.06
N HIS A 504 -14.49 22.70 -17.90
CA HIS A 504 -13.98 21.83 -18.96
C HIS A 504 -13.38 20.53 -18.42
N VAL A 505 -12.80 20.57 -17.21
CA VAL A 505 -12.21 19.40 -16.54
C VAL A 505 -13.29 18.38 -16.20
N ASP A 506 -14.42 18.83 -15.65
CA ASP A 506 -15.54 17.95 -15.31
C ASP A 506 -16.18 17.34 -16.56
N LEU A 507 -16.36 18.14 -17.61
CA LEU A 507 -16.92 17.67 -18.88
C LEU A 507 -16.00 16.66 -19.57
N ALA A 508 -14.69 16.92 -19.59
CA ALA A 508 -13.70 15.99 -20.14
C ALA A 508 -13.68 14.67 -19.35
N LEU A 509 -13.72 14.73 -18.01
CA LEU A 509 -13.78 13.54 -17.17
C LEU A 509 -15.05 12.73 -17.43
N VAL A 510 -16.24 13.36 -17.47
CA VAL A 510 -17.50 12.66 -17.74
C VAL A 510 -17.49 12.03 -19.13
N ALA A 511 -17.11 12.79 -20.16
CA ALA A 511 -17.07 12.30 -21.53
C ALA A 511 -16.08 11.14 -21.69
N SER A 512 -14.86 11.27 -21.18
CA SER A 512 -13.87 10.19 -21.22
C SER A 512 -14.31 8.96 -20.43
N SER A 513 -14.93 9.13 -19.25
CA SER A 513 -15.42 8.01 -18.45
C SER A 513 -16.59 7.28 -19.12
N ALA A 514 -17.44 8.01 -19.85
CA ALA A 514 -18.48 7.41 -20.68
C ALA A 514 -17.90 6.69 -21.91
N LEU A 515 -16.91 7.27 -22.59
CA LEU A 515 -16.20 6.65 -23.71
C LEU A 515 -15.47 5.37 -23.31
N LEU A 516 -14.85 5.33 -22.12
CA LEU A 516 -14.25 4.12 -21.56
C LEU A 516 -15.28 3.00 -21.35
N LYS A 517 -16.46 3.33 -20.81
CA LYS A 517 -17.53 2.32 -20.65
C LYS A 517 -18.09 1.88 -22.00
N LEU A 518 -18.28 2.81 -22.93
CA LEU A 518 -18.69 2.51 -24.31
C LEU A 518 -17.69 1.61 -25.01
N SER A 519 -16.39 1.80 -24.76
CA SER A 519 -15.34 0.95 -25.33
C SER A 519 -15.41 -0.50 -24.85
N GLY A 520 -16.12 -0.79 -23.76
CA GLY A 520 -16.23 -2.13 -23.19
C GLY A 520 -15.54 -2.30 -21.84
N LEU A 521 -14.79 -1.29 -21.37
CA LEU A 521 -14.21 -1.25 -20.03
C LEU A 521 -15.29 -0.92 -18.99
N ARG A 522 -16.14 -1.90 -18.68
CA ARG A 522 -17.37 -1.70 -17.85
C ARG A 522 -17.29 -2.31 -16.46
N GLN A 523 -16.45 -3.32 -16.29
CA GLN A 523 -16.32 -4.07 -15.05
C GLN A 523 -14.83 -4.33 -14.80
N SER A 524 -14.48 -4.62 -13.54
CA SER A 524 -13.15 -5.13 -13.22
C SER A 524 -12.81 -6.29 -14.15
N PRO A 525 -11.57 -6.37 -14.67
CA PRO A 525 -11.19 -7.40 -15.64
C PRO A 525 -11.65 -8.77 -15.14
N SER A 526 -12.56 -9.41 -15.87
CA SER A 526 -12.89 -10.80 -15.55
C SER A 526 -11.63 -11.64 -15.77
N PRO A 527 -11.48 -12.77 -15.07
CA PRO A 527 -10.41 -13.72 -15.33
C PRO A 527 -10.66 -14.47 -16.65
N SER A 528 -10.86 -13.72 -17.73
CA SER A 528 -10.80 -14.22 -19.10
C SER A 528 -9.35 -14.57 -19.42
N ARG A 529 -9.11 -15.49 -20.36
CA ARG A 529 -7.75 -15.90 -20.77
C ARG A 529 -6.99 -14.81 -21.54
N LEU A 530 -7.56 -13.63 -21.72
CA LEU A 530 -7.14 -12.64 -22.71
C LEU A 530 -6.74 -11.31 -22.06
N SER A 531 -6.00 -10.48 -22.80
CA SER A 531 -5.58 -9.13 -22.38
C SER A 531 -6.81 -8.26 -22.03
N PRO A 532 -6.72 -7.30 -21.09
CA PRO A 532 -7.83 -6.38 -20.76
C PRO A 532 -8.43 -5.65 -21.98
N LEU A 533 -7.65 -5.48 -23.04
CA LEU A 533 -8.07 -4.82 -24.28
C LEU A 533 -8.61 -5.78 -25.35
N SER A 534 -8.73 -7.08 -25.04
CA SER A 534 -9.13 -8.08 -26.03
C SER A 534 -10.61 -8.01 -26.43
N THR A 535 -11.43 -7.27 -25.69
CA THR A 535 -12.87 -7.12 -25.95
C THR A 535 -13.25 -5.64 -26.07
N VAL A 536 -12.26 -4.77 -26.26
CA VAL A 536 -12.43 -3.32 -26.23
C VAL A 536 -12.56 -2.78 -27.66
N ASP A 537 -13.47 -1.83 -27.85
CA ASP A 537 -13.64 -1.01 -29.04
C ASP A 537 -12.56 0.09 -29.08
N PRO A 538 -11.51 -0.05 -29.91
CA PRO A 538 -10.32 0.80 -29.85
C PRO A 538 -10.56 2.28 -30.18
N PRO A 539 -11.39 2.66 -31.18
CA PRO A 539 -11.74 4.05 -31.46
C PRO A 539 -12.20 4.81 -30.22
N ARG A 540 -13.12 4.23 -29.44
CA ARG A 540 -13.67 4.87 -28.23
C ARG A 540 -12.62 5.04 -27.12
N LEU A 541 -11.75 4.03 -26.96
CA LEU A 541 -10.63 4.10 -26.02
C LEU A 541 -9.64 5.23 -26.40
N LEU A 542 -9.30 5.33 -27.69
CA LEU A 542 -8.41 6.37 -28.20
C LEU A 542 -9.03 7.77 -28.08
N GLN A 543 -10.32 7.92 -28.41
CA GLN A 543 -11.06 9.17 -28.20
C GLN A 543 -10.99 9.63 -26.73
N ALA A 544 -11.18 8.71 -25.78
CA ALA A 544 -11.07 9.03 -24.36
C ALA A 544 -9.66 9.51 -23.98
N ALA A 545 -8.62 8.84 -24.48
CA ALA A 545 -7.22 9.20 -24.22
C ALA A 545 -6.87 10.58 -24.78
N MET A 546 -7.28 10.86 -26.02
CA MET A 546 -7.05 12.13 -26.70
C MET A 546 -7.76 13.29 -26.00
N LEU A 547 -9.01 13.09 -25.55
CA LEU A 547 -9.75 14.11 -24.82
C LEU A 547 -9.09 14.47 -23.48
N LEU A 548 -8.64 13.47 -22.73
CA LEU A 548 -7.91 13.70 -21.47
C LEU A 548 -6.58 14.42 -21.72
N ALA A 549 -5.81 13.99 -22.73
CA ALA A 549 -4.54 14.61 -23.08
C ALA A 549 -4.71 16.07 -23.54
N ALA A 550 -5.72 16.35 -24.36
CA ALA A 550 -6.06 17.69 -24.82
C ALA A 550 -6.50 18.60 -23.67
N GLN A 551 -7.30 18.10 -22.72
CA GLN A 551 -7.69 18.90 -21.56
C GLN A 551 -6.53 19.10 -20.57
N LEU A 552 -5.70 18.09 -20.36
CA LEU A 552 -4.55 18.19 -19.46
C LEU A 552 -3.52 19.20 -19.97
N SER A 553 -3.33 19.33 -21.28
CA SER A 553 -2.44 20.35 -21.84
C SER A 553 -2.93 21.78 -21.56
N LYS A 554 -4.25 21.99 -21.52
CA LYS A 554 -4.88 23.27 -21.10
C LYS A 554 -4.85 23.47 -19.58
N THR A 555 -4.97 22.39 -18.80
CA THR A 555 -5.09 22.40 -17.33
C THR A 555 -4.05 21.49 -16.68
N PRO A 556 -2.74 21.82 -16.77
CA PRO A 556 -1.66 20.90 -16.43
C PRO A 556 -1.70 20.44 -14.97
N ASN A 557 -2.22 21.26 -14.04
CA ASN A 557 -2.20 20.96 -12.60
C ASN A 557 -3.34 20.05 -12.11
N GLU A 558 -4.26 19.62 -12.98
CA GLU A 558 -5.40 18.79 -12.58
C GLU A 558 -5.01 17.32 -12.39
N MET A 559 -4.81 16.94 -11.12
CA MET A 559 -4.40 15.59 -10.71
C MET A 559 -5.34 14.47 -11.20
N PRO A 560 -6.69 14.60 -11.14
CA PRO A 560 -7.57 13.51 -11.56
C PRO A 560 -7.44 13.16 -13.05
N LEU A 561 -7.27 14.17 -13.92
CA LEU A 561 -7.01 13.96 -15.36
C LEU A 561 -5.67 13.25 -15.56
N ARG A 562 -4.65 13.72 -14.84
CA ARG A 562 -3.29 13.21 -14.94
C ARG A 562 -3.19 11.75 -14.53
N LEU A 563 -3.74 11.36 -13.38
CA LEU A 563 -3.70 9.97 -12.89
C LEU A 563 -4.48 9.02 -13.79
N LEU A 564 -5.66 9.43 -14.27
CA LEU A 564 -6.44 8.64 -15.22
C LEU A 564 -5.66 8.44 -16.53
N LEU A 565 -5.06 9.51 -17.07
CA LEU A 565 -4.28 9.46 -18.30
C LEU A 565 -3.00 8.62 -18.16
N VAL A 566 -2.31 8.67 -17.02
CA VAL A 566 -1.15 7.80 -16.73
C VAL A 566 -1.55 6.32 -16.86
N GLN A 567 -2.64 5.91 -16.19
CA GLN A 567 -3.12 4.52 -16.26
C GLN A 567 -3.54 4.14 -17.68
N MET A 568 -4.22 5.03 -18.40
CA MET A 568 -4.59 4.78 -19.79
C MET A 568 -3.37 4.63 -20.70
N TYR A 569 -2.33 5.45 -20.54
CA TYR A 569 -1.09 5.28 -21.29
C TYR A 569 -0.37 3.98 -20.95
N LEU A 570 -0.37 3.55 -19.69
CA LEU A 570 0.17 2.25 -19.31
C LEU A 570 -0.63 1.11 -19.96
N LEU A 571 -1.96 1.19 -19.95
CA LEU A 571 -2.87 0.23 -20.59
C LEU A 571 -2.64 0.14 -22.11
N LEU A 572 -2.35 1.27 -22.76
CA LEU A 572 -2.00 1.36 -24.18
C LEU A 572 -0.55 0.96 -24.50
N GLY A 573 0.25 0.58 -23.50
CA GLY A 573 1.68 0.25 -23.68
C GLY A 573 2.60 1.47 -23.87
N CYS A 574 2.07 2.70 -23.74
CA CYS A 574 2.78 3.95 -23.93
C CYS A 574 3.55 4.40 -22.67
N GLY A 575 4.48 3.57 -22.18
CA GLY A 575 5.19 3.86 -20.92
C GLY A 575 5.95 5.19 -20.89
N SER A 576 6.50 5.66 -22.01
CA SER A 576 7.20 6.96 -22.09
C SER A 576 6.25 8.15 -21.89
N LEU A 577 5.05 8.12 -22.47
CA LEU A 577 4.02 9.13 -22.26
C LEU A 577 3.46 9.06 -20.84
N ALA A 578 3.28 7.85 -20.29
CA ALA A 578 2.92 7.66 -18.89
C ALA A 578 3.96 8.30 -17.96
N HIS A 579 5.26 8.09 -18.21
CA HIS A 579 6.33 8.69 -17.41
C HIS A 579 6.37 10.21 -17.50
N ALA A 580 6.23 10.77 -18.71
CA ALA A 580 6.17 12.22 -18.92
C ALA A 580 4.96 12.85 -18.21
N THR A 581 3.82 12.16 -18.19
CA THR A 581 2.60 12.59 -17.52
C THR A 581 2.69 12.41 -16.00
N TRP A 582 3.41 11.38 -15.53
CA TRP A 582 3.63 11.08 -14.11
C TRP A 582 4.61 12.05 -13.45
N THR A 583 5.70 12.42 -14.12
CA THR A 583 6.80 13.21 -13.52
C THR A 583 6.32 14.49 -12.81
N PRO A 584 5.39 15.30 -13.38
CA PRO A 584 4.92 16.51 -12.72
C PRO A 584 4.01 16.28 -11.50
N THR A 585 3.63 15.03 -11.18
CA THR A 585 2.89 14.71 -9.93
C THR A 585 3.74 14.94 -8.68
N ASP A 586 5.07 14.91 -8.84
CA ASP A 586 6.05 15.15 -7.79
C ASP A 586 5.86 14.30 -6.51
N VAL A 587 5.43 13.04 -6.68
CA VAL A 587 5.27 12.09 -5.57
C VAL A 587 6.60 11.91 -4.84
N LYS A 588 6.63 12.28 -3.56
CA LYS A 588 7.84 12.35 -2.72
C LYS A 588 7.55 11.95 -1.28
N ARG A 589 8.56 11.46 -0.56
CA ARG A 589 8.52 11.18 0.89
C ARG A 589 7.38 10.21 1.25
N THR A 590 6.56 10.54 2.24
CA THR A 590 5.58 9.64 2.87
C THR A 590 4.48 9.14 1.92
N ILE A 591 4.18 9.87 0.84
CA ILE A 591 3.19 9.45 -0.15
C ILE A 591 3.75 8.50 -1.23
N GLN A 592 5.07 8.23 -1.21
CA GLN A 592 5.70 7.25 -2.12
C GLN A 592 5.07 5.86 -1.97
N ASP A 593 4.85 5.42 -0.73
CA ASP A 593 4.31 4.09 -0.44
C ASP A 593 2.89 3.90 -1.02
N ALA A 594 2.09 4.97 -0.98
CA ALA A 594 0.68 4.93 -1.37
C ALA A 594 0.42 5.26 -2.84
N LEU A 595 1.17 6.17 -3.46
CA LEU A 595 0.87 6.65 -4.82
C LEU A 595 1.78 6.06 -5.91
N SER A 596 3.02 5.71 -5.60
CA SER A 596 3.96 5.22 -6.62
C SER A 596 3.51 3.94 -7.34
N PRO A 597 2.78 2.99 -6.72
CA PRO A 597 2.23 1.85 -7.45
C PRO A 597 1.28 2.23 -8.60
N LEU A 598 0.71 3.44 -8.61
CA LEU A 598 -0.10 3.94 -9.71
C LEU A 598 0.71 4.18 -11.00
N PHE A 599 2.04 4.11 -10.95
CA PHE A 599 2.90 4.23 -12.11
C PHE A 599 3.87 3.05 -12.24
N PHE A 600 4.43 2.57 -11.13
CA PHE A 600 5.49 1.57 -11.14
C PHE A 600 5.00 0.12 -11.25
N ASP A 601 3.74 -0.18 -10.92
CA ASP A 601 3.23 -1.55 -10.95
C ASP A 601 3.25 -2.13 -12.38
N ARG A 602 3.99 -3.24 -12.57
CA ARG A 602 4.20 -3.93 -13.87
C ARG A 602 4.96 -3.10 -14.91
N LEU A 603 5.55 -1.97 -14.53
CA LEU A 603 6.20 -1.06 -15.47
C LEU A 603 7.38 -1.71 -16.20
N SER A 604 8.14 -2.59 -15.54
CA SER A 604 9.22 -3.37 -16.15
C SER A 604 8.72 -4.31 -17.25
N GLY A 605 7.47 -4.76 -17.17
CA GLY A 605 6.80 -5.57 -18.19
C GLY A 605 6.30 -4.76 -19.39
N VAL A 606 5.99 -3.49 -19.18
CA VAL A 606 5.46 -2.58 -20.21
C VAL A 606 6.56 -1.80 -20.92
N ALA A 607 7.46 -1.18 -20.16
CA ALA A 607 8.49 -0.27 -20.66
C ALA A 607 9.82 -0.45 -19.88
N PRO A 608 10.48 -1.61 -19.98
CA PRO A 608 11.74 -1.88 -19.28
C PRO A 608 12.84 -0.86 -19.63
N GLY A 609 12.78 -0.25 -20.83
CA GLY A 609 13.71 0.78 -21.26
C GLY A 609 13.75 2.04 -20.38
N LEU A 610 12.68 2.35 -19.65
CA LEU A 610 12.64 3.50 -18.73
C LEU A 610 13.55 3.34 -17.51
N PHE A 611 13.87 2.09 -17.14
CA PHE A 611 14.77 1.79 -16.03
C PHE A 611 16.25 1.88 -16.43
N ARG A 612 16.56 2.15 -17.71
CA ARG A 612 17.94 2.49 -18.08
C ARG A 612 18.33 3.72 -17.28
N ARG A 613 19.50 3.66 -16.66
CA ARG A 613 20.07 4.77 -15.91
C ARG A 613 20.00 6.04 -16.76
N GLN A 614 19.21 6.99 -16.31
CA GLN A 614 19.14 8.29 -16.95
C GLN A 614 20.42 9.03 -16.58
N HIS A 615 21.01 9.76 -17.53
CA HIS A 615 22.12 10.66 -17.23
C HIS A 615 21.53 12.03 -16.90
N ASN A 616 21.76 12.48 -15.67
CA ASN A 616 21.32 13.78 -15.16
C ASN A 616 22.56 14.60 -14.81
N ASN A 617 22.40 15.92 -14.67
CA ASN A 617 23.50 16.82 -14.27
C ASN A 617 24.13 16.46 -12.90
N ASN A 618 23.46 15.65 -12.08
CA ASN A 618 23.91 15.20 -10.76
C ASN A 618 24.38 13.72 -10.73
N GLY A 619 24.62 13.09 -11.89
CA GLY A 619 25.00 11.67 -12.00
C GLY A 619 23.93 10.82 -12.68
N SER A 620 24.08 9.50 -12.64
CA SER A 620 23.14 8.56 -13.26
C SER A 620 22.14 8.03 -12.24
N SER A 621 20.85 8.37 -12.32
CA SER A 621 19.83 7.86 -11.38
C SER A 621 18.98 6.73 -11.99
N SER A 622 18.66 5.73 -11.17
CA SER A 622 17.63 4.72 -11.51
C SER A 622 16.24 5.35 -11.44
N LEU A 623 15.28 4.80 -12.20
CA LEU A 623 13.89 5.25 -12.16
C LEU A 623 13.26 5.02 -10.76
N THR A 624 13.69 3.96 -10.07
CA THR A 624 13.23 3.59 -8.73
C THR A 624 13.97 4.33 -7.60
N GLU A 625 14.95 5.19 -7.92
CA GLU A 625 15.75 5.92 -6.92
C GLU A 625 14.90 6.67 -5.88
N PRO A 626 13.79 7.36 -6.23
CA PRO A 626 12.95 8.01 -5.22
C PRO A 626 12.33 7.03 -4.20
N LEU A 627 11.98 5.82 -4.63
CA LEU A 627 11.45 4.76 -3.76
C LEU A 627 12.58 4.17 -2.90
N SER A 628 13.69 3.79 -3.53
CA SER A 628 14.85 3.21 -2.86
C SER A 628 15.41 4.16 -1.80
N SER A 629 15.53 5.45 -2.12
CA SER A 629 15.99 6.49 -1.19
C SER A 629 15.01 6.70 -0.03
N TYR A 630 13.70 6.69 -0.30
CA TYR A 630 12.67 6.79 0.74
C TYR A 630 12.75 5.62 1.73
N TYR A 631 12.74 4.39 1.24
CA TYR A 631 12.83 3.21 2.10
C TYR A 631 14.19 3.11 2.79
N ALA A 632 15.30 3.36 2.09
CA ALA A 632 16.62 3.39 2.70
C ALA A 632 16.71 4.45 3.81
N GLY A 633 16.06 5.61 3.66
CA GLY A 633 16.00 6.64 4.68
C GLY A 633 15.13 6.26 5.89
N CYS A 634 13.95 5.69 5.64
CA CYS A 634 12.98 5.34 6.68
C CYS A 634 13.30 4.04 7.42
N LEU A 635 13.93 3.07 6.74
CA LEU A 635 14.18 1.72 7.26
C LEU A 635 15.64 1.46 7.59
N ARG A 636 16.53 2.47 7.45
CA ARG A 636 17.96 2.37 7.78
C ARG A 636 18.22 1.79 9.16
N ASP A 637 17.51 2.33 10.15
CA ASP A 637 17.62 1.97 11.54
C ASP A 637 16.47 1.02 11.92
N ARG A 638 16.66 0.14 12.91
CA ARG A 638 15.59 -0.75 13.38
C ARG A 638 14.44 0.03 14.02
N SER A 639 14.74 1.14 14.69
CA SER A 639 13.75 2.00 15.34
C SER A 639 13.05 2.92 14.33
N PRO A 640 11.80 3.32 14.58
CA PRO A 640 11.14 4.37 13.80
C PRO A 640 11.93 5.69 13.80
N VAL A 641 11.89 6.40 12.68
CA VAL A 641 12.55 7.70 12.52
C VAL A 641 12.04 8.69 13.56
N LYS A 642 12.94 9.34 14.30
CA LYS A 642 12.63 10.33 15.36
C LYS A 642 11.85 9.80 16.57
N ILE A 643 11.85 8.48 16.82
CA ILE A 643 11.10 7.91 17.95
C ILE A 643 11.44 8.54 19.31
N TRP A 644 12.71 8.88 19.53
CA TRP A 644 13.14 9.49 20.80
C TRP A 644 12.57 10.90 21.01
N ASP A 645 12.39 11.67 19.93
CA ASP A 645 11.80 13.02 20.01
C ASP A 645 10.36 12.92 20.55
N ALA A 646 9.62 11.87 20.17
CA ALA A 646 8.27 11.61 20.68
C ALA A 646 8.27 11.23 22.17
N PHE A 647 9.24 10.42 22.62
CA PHE A 647 9.44 10.13 24.05
C PHE A 647 9.76 11.41 24.85
N ALA A 648 10.68 12.24 24.36
CA ALA A 648 11.06 13.49 25.01
C ALA A 648 9.89 14.47 25.10
N ALA A 649 9.07 14.56 24.04
CA ALA A 649 7.86 15.38 24.00
C ALA A 649 6.76 14.85 24.94
N GLY A 650 6.71 13.54 25.18
CA GLY A 650 5.61 12.89 25.92
C GLY A 650 4.40 12.59 25.04
N SER A 651 4.59 12.39 23.73
CA SER A 651 3.53 12.05 22.78
C SER A 651 3.39 10.53 22.66
N TYR A 652 2.73 9.92 23.65
CA TYR A 652 2.71 8.47 23.80
C TYR A 652 1.92 7.75 22.70
N THR A 653 0.83 8.35 22.22
CA THR A 653 0.05 7.77 21.11
C THR A 653 0.88 7.73 19.83
N SER A 654 1.58 8.83 19.51
CA SER A 654 2.49 8.91 18.37
C SER A 654 3.61 7.87 18.44
N ILE A 655 4.14 7.55 19.62
CA ILE A 655 5.16 6.49 19.76
C ILE A 655 4.61 5.14 19.26
N LEU A 656 3.38 4.80 19.64
CA LEU A 656 2.71 3.56 19.21
C LEU A 656 2.44 3.59 17.69
N ASP A 657 1.94 4.71 17.18
CA ASP A 657 1.64 4.88 15.75
C ASP A 657 2.89 4.85 14.88
N MET A 658 4.00 5.44 15.35
CA MET A 658 5.30 5.41 14.68
C MET A 658 5.85 3.98 14.60
N ALA A 659 5.68 3.19 15.67
CA ALA A 659 6.04 1.78 15.69
C ALA A 659 5.23 0.98 14.66
N ALA A 660 3.90 1.15 14.69
CA ALA A 660 2.99 0.48 13.76
C ALA A 660 3.23 0.91 12.31
N TYR A 661 3.50 2.19 12.06
CA TYR A 661 3.81 2.71 10.73
C TYR A 661 5.15 2.17 10.21
N SER A 662 6.20 2.14 11.03
CA SER A 662 7.49 1.56 10.65
C SER A 662 7.36 0.07 10.31
N ASP A 663 6.60 -0.69 11.10
CA ASP A 663 6.31 -2.09 10.82
C ASP A 663 5.55 -2.28 9.49
N ARG A 664 4.51 -1.47 9.24
CA ARG A 664 3.80 -1.47 7.94
C ARG A 664 4.73 -1.20 6.76
N LEU A 665 5.64 -0.23 6.87
CA LEU A 665 6.60 0.07 5.81
C LEU A 665 7.56 -1.10 5.53
N ARG A 666 8.02 -1.82 6.56
CA ARG A 666 8.88 -3.01 6.41
C ARG A 666 8.18 -4.16 5.69
N ARG A 667 6.85 -4.20 5.74
CA ARG A 667 6.00 -5.22 5.13
C ARG A 667 5.18 -4.66 3.97
N SER A 668 5.56 -3.51 3.40
CA SER A 668 4.80 -2.90 2.30
C SER A 668 4.93 -3.70 1.00
N CYS A 669 3.81 -3.90 0.30
CA CYS A 669 3.82 -4.42 -1.06
C CYS A 669 4.62 -3.51 -2.03
N THR A 670 4.59 -2.20 -1.81
CA THR A 670 5.29 -1.20 -2.65
C THR A 670 6.80 -1.33 -2.53
N LEU A 671 7.30 -1.69 -1.33
CA LEU A 671 8.72 -2.00 -1.10
C LEU A 671 9.16 -3.20 -1.94
N VAL A 672 8.37 -4.28 -1.92
CA VAL A 672 8.65 -5.48 -2.72
C VAL A 672 8.59 -5.17 -4.22
N MET A 673 7.55 -4.45 -4.65
CA MET A 673 7.39 -4.00 -6.04
C MET A 673 8.61 -3.22 -6.52
N ALA A 674 9.10 -2.25 -5.74
CA ALA A 674 10.27 -1.43 -6.13
C ALA A 674 11.51 -2.28 -6.46
N VAL A 675 11.82 -3.27 -5.61
CA VAL A 675 12.98 -4.15 -5.81
C VAL A 675 12.75 -5.12 -6.98
N VAL A 676 11.56 -5.71 -7.07
CA VAL A 676 11.24 -6.71 -8.11
C VAL A 676 11.20 -6.06 -9.51
N GLU A 677 10.58 -4.89 -9.66
CA GLU A 677 10.48 -4.19 -10.95
C GLU A 677 11.87 -3.81 -11.49
N GLU A 678 12.78 -3.36 -10.63
CA GLU A 678 14.16 -3.05 -11.03
C GLU A 678 14.92 -4.29 -11.50
N ARG A 679 14.78 -5.42 -10.79
CA ARG A 679 15.39 -6.70 -11.20
C ARG A 679 14.82 -7.21 -12.53
N ARG A 680 13.50 -7.16 -12.70
CA ARG A 680 12.82 -7.55 -13.95
C ARG A 680 13.29 -6.70 -15.13
N ALA A 681 13.36 -5.38 -14.94
CA ALA A 681 13.84 -4.47 -15.99
C ALA A 681 15.31 -4.71 -16.35
N ALA A 682 16.17 -4.95 -15.35
CA ALA A 682 17.57 -5.31 -15.58
C ALA A 682 17.70 -6.58 -16.42
N ARG A 683 16.94 -7.65 -16.11
CA ARG A 683 16.90 -8.87 -16.93
C ARG A 683 16.35 -8.62 -18.34
N ALA A 684 15.31 -7.79 -18.48
CA ALA A 684 14.72 -7.46 -19.78
C ALA A 684 15.75 -6.81 -20.71
N LEU A 685 16.62 -5.96 -20.15
CA LEU A 685 17.68 -5.24 -20.87
C LEU A 685 19.00 -6.02 -20.99
N GLY A 686 19.06 -7.27 -20.52
CA GLY A 686 20.29 -8.08 -20.53
C GLY A 686 21.36 -7.61 -19.54
N GLY A 687 20.99 -6.77 -18.57
CA GLY A 687 21.85 -6.37 -17.46
C GLY A 687 22.11 -7.52 -16.50
N LYS A 688 23.20 -7.42 -15.74
CA LYS A 688 23.48 -8.32 -14.61
C LYS A 688 22.86 -7.74 -13.36
N ILE A 689 22.21 -8.59 -12.58
CA ILE A 689 21.77 -8.24 -11.24
C ILE A 689 22.89 -8.67 -10.28
N GLU A 690 23.44 -7.73 -9.55
CA GLU A 690 24.45 -8.02 -8.53
C GLU A 690 23.75 -8.44 -7.23
N GLY A 691 24.19 -9.57 -6.65
CA GLY A 691 23.63 -10.12 -5.42
C GLY A 691 22.27 -10.81 -5.56
N GLY A 692 22.03 -11.77 -4.69
CA GLY A 692 20.73 -12.44 -4.58
C GLY A 692 19.66 -11.52 -3.97
N ILE A 693 18.38 -11.79 -4.24
CA ILE A 693 17.23 -11.06 -3.68
C ILE A 693 17.27 -11.05 -2.15
N GLU A 694 17.71 -12.15 -1.53
CA GLU A 694 17.88 -12.30 -0.09
C GLU A 694 19.01 -11.43 0.49
N GLN A 695 19.94 -10.98 -0.36
CA GLN A 695 21.04 -10.09 0.03
C GLN A 695 20.65 -8.61 -0.05
N SER A 696 19.43 -8.30 -0.51
CA SER A 696 18.95 -6.92 -0.58
C SER A 696 18.81 -6.32 0.82
N PRO A 697 19.50 -5.20 1.14
CA PRO A 697 19.41 -4.57 2.45
C PRO A 697 18.00 -4.06 2.74
N LEU A 698 17.24 -3.70 1.70
CA LEU A 698 15.86 -3.24 1.83
C LEU A 698 14.89 -4.36 2.21
N LEU A 699 15.23 -5.62 1.90
CA LEU A 699 14.38 -6.78 2.14
C LEU A 699 14.89 -7.65 3.29
N ALA A 700 15.96 -7.24 3.99
CA ALA A 700 16.59 -8.02 5.06
C ALA A 700 15.66 -8.37 6.24
N HIS A 701 14.53 -7.68 6.38
CA HIS A 701 13.52 -7.94 7.42
C HIS A 701 12.41 -8.91 6.99
N ILE A 702 12.35 -9.27 5.71
CA ILE A 702 11.29 -10.12 5.16
C ILE A 702 11.68 -11.57 5.41
N THR A 703 10.76 -12.30 6.03
CA THR A 703 10.82 -13.74 6.26
C THR A 703 9.69 -14.45 5.54
N ASP A 704 9.74 -15.78 5.48
CA ASP A 704 8.67 -16.59 4.89
C ASP A 704 7.32 -16.40 5.60
N ASP A 705 7.28 -15.96 6.85
CA ASP A 705 6.02 -15.71 7.61
C ASP A 705 5.50 -14.26 7.47
N THR A 706 6.21 -13.40 6.75
CA THR A 706 5.87 -11.97 6.66
C THR A 706 4.59 -11.77 5.85
N ALA A 707 3.50 -11.32 6.47
CA ALA A 707 2.30 -10.88 5.75
C ALA A 707 2.47 -9.45 5.21
N PHE A 708 2.31 -9.25 3.92
CA PHE A 708 2.46 -7.94 3.28
C PHE A 708 1.19 -7.09 3.35
N VAL A 709 1.38 -5.78 3.37
CA VAL A 709 0.31 -4.78 3.47
C VAL A 709 0.26 -3.95 2.18
N ASN A 710 -0.93 -3.85 1.60
CA ASN A 710 -1.19 -2.94 0.50
C ASN A 710 -1.60 -1.56 1.05
N ALA A 711 -0.83 -0.52 0.71
CA ALA A 711 -1.05 0.85 1.15
C ALA A 711 -1.53 1.79 0.03
N ILE A 712 -1.87 1.27 -1.16
CA ILE A 712 -2.18 2.11 -2.31
C ILE A 712 -3.41 2.98 -2.05
N ASP A 713 -3.27 4.29 -2.29
CA ASP A 713 -4.35 5.25 -2.17
C ASP A 713 -4.94 5.59 -3.54
N TYR A 714 -6.24 5.33 -3.69
CA TYR A 714 -7.00 5.66 -4.90
C TYR A 714 -7.91 6.88 -4.74
N GLY A 715 -7.88 7.56 -3.59
CA GLY A 715 -8.72 8.73 -3.31
C GLY A 715 -8.48 9.92 -4.25
N SER A 716 -7.30 9.98 -4.89
CA SER A 716 -6.97 11.00 -5.90
C SER A 716 -7.50 10.68 -7.30
N PHE A 717 -8.04 9.47 -7.54
CA PHE A 717 -8.68 9.14 -8.82
C PHE A 717 -10.06 9.78 -8.96
N PRO A 718 -10.49 10.11 -10.20
CA PRO A 718 -11.86 10.54 -10.43
C PRO A 718 -12.86 9.47 -9.97
N ASN A 719 -13.92 9.90 -9.29
CA ASN A 719 -15.01 9.04 -8.82
C ASN A 719 -16.36 9.65 -9.23
N LEU A 720 -16.81 9.29 -10.43
CA LEU A 720 -18.06 9.80 -11.03
C LEU A 720 -19.17 8.75 -11.07
N GLU A 721 -18.84 7.50 -10.78
CA GLU A 721 -19.73 6.35 -10.82
C GLU A 721 -20.49 6.13 -9.51
N SER A 722 -21.57 5.37 -9.60
CA SER A 722 -22.22 4.79 -8.44
C SER A 722 -21.37 3.68 -7.83
N SER A 723 -21.54 3.45 -6.52
CA SER A 723 -20.89 2.36 -5.78
C SER A 723 -21.26 0.95 -6.27
N HIS A 724 -22.25 0.82 -7.15
CA HIS A 724 -22.69 -0.45 -7.74
C HIS A 724 -21.90 -0.84 -9.01
N THR A 725 -21.09 0.07 -9.53
CA THR A 725 -20.22 -0.17 -10.69
C THR A 725 -18.76 -0.09 -10.27
N ALA A 726 -17.88 -0.85 -10.94
CA ALA A 726 -16.45 -0.77 -10.69
C ALA A 726 -15.94 0.68 -10.92
N PRO A 727 -15.16 1.25 -9.99
CA PRO A 727 -14.59 2.58 -10.13
C PRO A 727 -13.57 2.62 -11.28
N LEU A 728 -13.34 3.81 -11.84
CA LEU A 728 -12.44 4.01 -13.00
C LEU A 728 -11.08 3.35 -12.80
N HIS A 729 -10.49 3.54 -11.62
CA HIS A 729 -9.17 3.01 -11.33
C HIS A 729 -9.09 1.48 -11.43
N GLU A 730 -10.19 0.73 -11.25
CA GLU A 730 -10.18 -0.72 -11.38
C GLU A 730 -10.23 -1.15 -12.85
N ILE A 731 -10.97 -0.41 -13.67
CA ILE A 731 -11.19 -0.76 -15.09
C ILE A 731 -10.04 -0.30 -16.01
N VAL A 732 -9.22 0.69 -15.60
CA VAL A 732 -8.08 1.17 -16.41
C VAL A 732 -6.73 0.57 -16.01
N ARG A 733 -6.66 -0.25 -14.96
CA ARG A 733 -5.41 -0.89 -14.55
C ARG A 733 -5.05 -2.05 -15.48
N LEU A 734 -3.74 -2.30 -15.61
CA LEU A 734 -3.17 -3.44 -16.34
C LEU A 734 -3.57 -4.81 -15.76
N GLY A 735 -3.99 -4.84 -14.50
CA GLY A 735 -4.39 -6.06 -13.80
C GLY A 735 -4.76 -5.77 -12.36
N PRO A 736 -4.94 -6.83 -11.54
CA PRO A 736 -5.22 -6.69 -10.12
C PRO A 736 -4.17 -5.88 -9.37
N ALA A 737 -4.59 -5.22 -8.28
CA ALA A 737 -3.72 -4.46 -7.39
C ALA A 737 -2.63 -5.35 -6.75
N LEU A 738 -1.63 -4.71 -6.13
CA LEU A 738 -0.66 -5.42 -5.30
C LEU A 738 -1.35 -6.16 -4.15
N SER A 739 -0.89 -7.39 -3.86
CA SER A 739 -1.39 -8.22 -2.76
C SER A 739 -0.24 -8.98 -2.10
N ASP A 740 -0.50 -9.54 -0.91
CA ASP A 740 0.44 -10.42 -0.20
C ASP A 740 0.89 -11.60 -1.09
N GLU A 741 -0.08 -12.26 -1.72
CA GLU A 741 0.18 -13.42 -2.58
C GLU A 741 1.03 -13.04 -3.78
N ARG A 742 0.70 -11.95 -4.47
CA ARG A 742 1.46 -11.51 -5.65
C ARG A 742 2.88 -11.10 -5.29
N CYS A 743 3.08 -10.41 -4.15
CA CYS A 743 4.41 -10.04 -3.67
C CYS A 743 5.24 -11.27 -3.30
N ARG A 744 4.64 -12.24 -2.63
CA ARG A 744 5.31 -13.50 -2.25
C ARG A 744 5.70 -14.34 -3.46
N LEU A 745 4.78 -14.53 -4.41
CA LEU A 745 5.06 -15.23 -5.68
C LEU A 745 6.19 -14.53 -6.45
N ALA A 746 6.21 -13.20 -6.46
CA ALA A 746 7.28 -12.44 -7.10
C ALA A 746 8.64 -12.64 -6.41
N LEU A 747 8.71 -12.54 -5.08
CA LEU A 747 9.94 -12.74 -4.32
C LEU A 747 10.51 -14.15 -4.51
N GLN A 748 9.66 -15.17 -4.40
CA GLN A 748 10.04 -16.58 -4.57
C GLN A 748 10.48 -16.87 -6.00
N THR A 749 9.89 -16.19 -6.99
CA THR A 749 10.34 -16.28 -8.38
C THR A 749 11.73 -15.66 -8.55
N GLU A 750 12.00 -14.49 -7.97
CA GLU A 750 13.34 -13.90 -8.02
C GLU A 750 14.37 -14.80 -7.31
N GLN A 751 14.00 -15.42 -6.18
CA GLN A 751 14.84 -16.40 -5.49
C GLN A 751 15.12 -17.65 -6.35
N PHE A 752 14.09 -18.16 -7.02
CA PHE A 752 14.24 -19.27 -7.97
C PHE A 752 15.25 -18.90 -9.07
N LEU A 753 15.10 -17.73 -9.68
CA LEU A 753 15.97 -17.25 -10.75
C LEU A 753 17.43 -17.07 -10.28
N ASP A 754 17.63 -16.53 -9.07
CA ASP A 754 18.95 -16.40 -8.48
C ASP A 754 19.61 -17.77 -8.25
N THR A 755 18.82 -18.77 -7.82
CA THR A 755 19.31 -20.13 -7.57
C THR A 755 19.73 -20.83 -8.86
N VAL A 756 18.94 -20.74 -9.93
CA VAL A 756 19.25 -21.41 -11.21
C VAL A 756 20.36 -20.70 -12.00
N THR A 757 20.56 -19.41 -11.78
CA THR A 757 21.61 -18.61 -12.45
C THR A 757 22.89 -18.47 -11.62
N HIS A 758 22.87 -18.94 -10.37
CA HIS A 758 24.01 -18.86 -9.47
C HIS A 758 25.28 -19.45 -10.08
N LYS A 759 26.37 -18.68 -10.02
CA LYS A 759 27.71 -19.14 -10.37
C LYS A 759 28.65 -18.80 -9.21
N PRO A 760 29.46 -19.75 -8.72
CA PRO A 760 30.44 -19.43 -7.70
C PRO A 760 31.44 -18.39 -8.24
N PRO A 761 31.95 -17.49 -7.38
CA PRO A 761 32.99 -16.54 -7.77
C PRO A 761 34.19 -17.27 -8.39
N LYS A 762 34.82 -16.68 -9.42
CA LYS A 762 35.96 -17.30 -10.11
C LYS A 762 37.14 -17.61 -9.18
N ASP A 763 37.27 -16.83 -8.11
CA ASP A 763 38.35 -16.95 -7.14
C ASP A 763 38.02 -17.94 -6.00
N TYR A 764 36.79 -18.45 -5.96
CA TYR A 764 36.38 -19.46 -4.98
C TYR A 764 36.94 -20.84 -5.35
N LYS A 765 37.96 -21.29 -4.60
CA LYS A 765 38.56 -22.62 -4.73
C LYS A 765 38.35 -23.41 -3.42
N PRO A 766 37.33 -24.29 -3.33
CA PRO A 766 37.06 -25.02 -2.11
C PRO A 766 38.18 -26.01 -1.79
N THR A 767 38.67 -26.01 -0.55
CA THR A 767 39.71 -26.92 -0.03
C THR A 767 39.30 -28.39 -0.19
N LYS A 768 38.00 -28.67 -0.12
CA LYS A 768 37.39 -29.99 -0.34
C LYS A 768 36.26 -29.90 -1.38
N ALA A 769 36.62 -29.94 -2.66
CA ALA A 769 35.68 -29.72 -3.76
C ALA A 769 34.47 -30.68 -3.79
N ALA A 770 34.66 -31.95 -3.43
CA ALA A 770 33.58 -32.95 -3.40
C ALA A 770 32.59 -32.71 -2.25
N GLU A 771 33.08 -32.34 -1.06
CA GLU A 771 32.20 -31.99 0.07
C GLU A 771 31.44 -30.69 -0.19
N ALA A 772 32.11 -29.67 -0.76
CA ALA A 772 31.47 -28.42 -1.14
C ALA A 772 30.34 -28.66 -2.15
N ALA A 773 30.60 -29.46 -3.20
CA ALA A 773 29.59 -29.85 -4.17
C ALA A 773 28.39 -30.59 -3.58
N ALA A 774 28.63 -31.48 -2.62
CA ALA A 774 27.55 -32.20 -1.94
C ALA A 774 26.69 -31.24 -1.09
N ARG A 775 27.30 -30.27 -0.41
CA ARG A 775 26.58 -29.21 0.34
C ARG A 775 25.79 -28.30 -0.60
N ASP A 776 26.37 -27.88 -1.71
CA ASP A 776 25.69 -27.07 -2.73
C ASP A 776 24.47 -27.80 -3.29
N LYS A 777 24.62 -29.10 -3.61
CA LYS A 777 23.52 -29.96 -4.06
C LYS A 777 22.41 -30.06 -3.02
N ALA A 778 22.75 -30.27 -1.74
CA ALA A 778 21.79 -30.37 -0.65
C ALA A 778 21.01 -29.05 -0.47
N SER A 779 21.72 -27.92 -0.45
CA SER A 779 21.13 -26.58 -0.35
C SER A 779 20.20 -26.28 -1.53
N GLN A 780 20.57 -26.67 -2.75
CA GLN A 780 19.70 -26.53 -3.92
C GLN A 780 18.43 -27.38 -3.81
N ILE A 781 18.54 -28.65 -3.38
CA ILE A 781 17.39 -29.53 -3.18
C ILE A 781 16.43 -28.94 -2.14
N GLU A 782 16.94 -28.46 -1.01
CA GLU A 782 16.15 -27.82 0.04
C GLU A 782 15.44 -26.56 -0.49
N THR A 783 16.17 -25.71 -1.20
CA THR A 783 15.63 -24.47 -1.80
C THR A 783 14.51 -24.78 -2.79
N TYR A 784 14.72 -25.69 -3.74
CA TYR A 784 13.68 -26.05 -4.72
C TYR A 784 12.49 -26.78 -4.08
N THR A 785 12.71 -27.51 -2.99
CA THR A 785 11.62 -28.15 -2.22
C THR A 785 10.73 -27.10 -1.58
N ARG A 786 11.33 -26.16 -0.83
CA ARG A 786 10.60 -25.06 -0.20
C ARG A 786 9.87 -24.18 -1.20
N LEU A 787 10.52 -23.85 -2.33
CA LEU A 787 9.91 -23.07 -3.41
C LEU A 787 8.73 -23.81 -4.06
N ALA A 788 8.89 -25.09 -4.41
CA ALA A 788 7.82 -25.87 -5.03
C ALA A 788 6.58 -25.98 -4.12
N GLU A 789 6.80 -26.26 -2.83
CA GLU A 789 5.72 -26.36 -1.84
C GLU A 789 5.03 -25.01 -1.63
N SER A 790 5.80 -23.95 -1.36
CA SER A 790 5.22 -22.63 -1.08
C SER A 790 4.52 -22.02 -2.29
N LEU A 791 5.11 -22.06 -3.49
CA LEU A 791 4.47 -21.56 -4.70
C LEU A 791 3.19 -22.34 -5.02
N SER A 792 3.21 -23.67 -4.88
CA SER A 792 2.03 -24.52 -5.07
C SER A 792 0.93 -24.18 -4.06
N THR A 793 1.29 -24.01 -2.78
CA THR A 793 0.35 -23.59 -1.74
C THR A 793 -0.30 -22.25 -2.11
N LEU A 794 0.46 -21.24 -2.54
CA LEU A 794 -0.08 -19.92 -2.88
C LEU A 794 -0.99 -19.94 -4.11
N LEU A 795 -0.65 -20.77 -5.11
CA LEU A 795 -1.44 -20.91 -6.34
C LEU A 795 -2.70 -21.78 -6.15
N HIS A 796 -2.84 -22.51 -5.03
CA HIS A 796 -3.98 -23.41 -4.78
C HIS A 796 -4.79 -23.11 -3.49
N HIS A 797 -4.24 -22.37 -2.52
CA HIS A 797 -4.98 -21.97 -1.31
C HIS A 797 -5.70 -20.63 -1.46
N SER A 798 -6.99 -20.62 -1.12
CA SER A 798 -7.78 -19.42 -0.83
C SER A 798 -7.44 -18.92 0.58
N THR A 799 -6.63 -17.86 0.69
CA THR A 799 -6.38 -17.18 1.97
C THR A 799 -7.65 -16.43 2.41
N SER A 800 -8.36 -16.99 3.40
CA SER A 800 -9.52 -16.38 4.09
C SER A 800 -9.12 -15.30 5.11
N THR A 801 -7.89 -14.79 5.08
CA THR A 801 -7.32 -13.98 6.16
C THR A 801 -6.76 -12.65 5.66
N THR A 802 -7.64 -11.77 5.19
CA THR A 802 -7.45 -10.31 5.30
C THR A 802 -8.81 -9.66 5.57
N ASN A 803 -9.05 -9.29 6.83
CA ASN A 803 -10.15 -8.42 7.26
C ASN A 803 -9.91 -6.98 6.79
N THR A 804 -9.94 -6.74 5.48
CA THR A 804 -10.19 -5.41 4.93
C THR A 804 -11.52 -5.47 4.22
N ILE A 805 -12.52 -4.93 4.91
CA ILE A 805 -13.93 -4.90 4.53
C ILE A 805 -14.07 -4.10 3.23
N SER A 806 -14.32 -4.82 2.14
CA SER A 806 -15.16 -4.36 1.04
C SER A 806 -16.36 -5.31 1.03
N SER A 807 -17.51 -4.85 1.50
CA SER A 807 -18.71 -5.64 1.82
C SER A 807 -19.42 -6.30 0.63
N SER A 808 -18.78 -6.45 -0.53
CA SER A 808 -19.38 -6.93 -1.77
C SER A 808 -18.90 -8.31 -2.25
N THR A 809 -17.92 -8.96 -1.59
CA THR A 809 -17.24 -10.16 -2.13
C THR A 809 -17.42 -11.45 -1.33
N ALA A 810 -18.23 -11.47 -0.27
CA ALA A 810 -18.39 -12.63 0.62
C ALA A 810 -19.00 -13.91 -0.02
N ASN A 811 -19.54 -13.83 -1.25
CA ASN A 811 -20.31 -14.92 -1.88
C ASN A 811 -19.61 -15.62 -3.07
N LEU A 812 -18.31 -15.42 -3.29
CA LEU A 812 -17.60 -15.98 -4.46
C LEU A 812 -16.88 -17.30 -4.14
N SER A 813 -16.83 -18.22 -5.11
CA SER A 813 -16.15 -19.52 -4.97
C SER A 813 -14.62 -19.39 -4.91
N SER A 814 -13.95 -20.38 -4.31
CA SER A 814 -12.49 -20.37 -4.04
C SER A 814 -11.62 -20.16 -5.29
N GLN A 815 -12.02 -20.69 -6.46
CA GLN A 815 -11.33 -20.45 -7.73
C GLN A 815 -11.48 -19.02 -8.26
N GLN A 816 -12.63 -18.37 -8.01
CA GLN A 816 -12.88 -17.00 -8.47
C GLN A 816 -12.11 -15.96 -7.64
N GLN A 817 -11.91 -16.22 -6.34
CA GLN A 817 -11.15 -15.32 -5.45
C GLN A 817 -9.65 -15.29 -5.78
N GLN A 818 -9.07 -16.40 -6.23
CA GLN A 818 -7.65 -16.49 -6.60
C GLN A 818 -7.37 -15.84 -7.97
N GLN A 819 -8.30 -16.04 -8.91
CA GLN A 819 -8.32 -15.40 -10.23
C GLN A 819 -8.45 -13.87 -10.18
N GLN A 820 -8.81 -13.29 -9.03
CA GLN A 820 -8.89 -11.84 -8.83
C GLN A 820 -7.57 -11.17 -8.44
N LYS A 821 -6.50 -11.93 -8.11
CA LYS A 821 -5.24 -11.35 -7.59
C LYS A 821 -4.09 -11.32 -8.59
N LEU A 822 -4.18 -12.06 -9.69
CA LEU A 822 -3.15 -12.19 -10.72
C LEU A 822 -3.77 -12.01 -12.12
N THR A 823 -2.99 -11.52 -13.09
CA THR A 823 -3.41 -11.64 -14.49
C THR A 823 -3.33 -13.10 -14.95
N PRO A 824 -4.07 -13.50 -16.00
CA PRO A 824 -3.99 -14.86 -16.55
C PRO A 824 -2.56 -15.27 -16.96
N GLN A 825 -1.80 -14.31 -17.50
CA GLN A 825 -0.41 -14.50 -17.90
C GLN A 825 0.51 -14.65 -16.67
N GLU A 826 0.29 -13.86 -15.61
CA GLU A 826 1.01 -14.01 -14.34
C GLU A 826 0.73 -15.37 -13.70
N GLN A 827 -0.53 -15.82 -13.69
CA GLN A 827 -0.90 -17.15 -13.19
C GLN A 827 -0.13 -18.26 -13.93
N LYS A 828 -0.10 -18.22 -15.27
CA LYS A 828 0.63 -19.19 -16.09
C LYS A 828 2.15 -19.12 -15.84
N TYR A 829 2.70 -17.91 -15.71
CA TYR A 829 4.12 -17.71 -15.40
C TYR A 829 4.50 -18.32 -14.04
N TYR A 830 3.78 -18.01 -12.97
CA TYR A 830 4.06 -18.58 -11.64
C TYR A 830 3.80 -20.10 -11.58
N THR A 831 2.80 -20.59 -12.31
CA THR A 831 2.59 -22.04 -12.49
C THR A 831 3.83 -22.68 -13.13
N LEU A 832 4.40 -22.07 -14.18
CA LEU A 832 5.61 -22.58 -14.82
C LEU A 832 6.81 -22.58 -13.86
N ILE A 833 7.01 -21.54 -13.04
CA ILE A 833 8.08 -21.52 -12.02
C ILE A 833 7.90 -22.64 -10.98
N THR A 834 6.65 -22.92 -10.58
CA THR A 834 6.32 -24.02 -9.67
C THR A 834 6.68 -25.39 -10.28
N LEU A 835 6.33 -25.59 -11.56
CA LEU A 835 6.67 -26.80 -12.31
C LEU A 835 8.18 -26.98 -12.46
N LEU A 836 8.91 -25.90 -12.76
CA LEU A 836 10.38 -25.91 -12.87
C LEU A 836 11.05 -26.21 -11.52
N SER A 837 10.54 -25.65 -10.42
CA SER A 837 11.04 -25.96 -9.06
C SER A 837 10.87 -27.44 -8.73
N THR A 838 9.70 -28.00 -9.04
CA THR A 838 9.41 -29.44 -8.88
C THR A 838 10.33 -30.30 -9.75
N LEU A 839 10.56 -29.88 -11.00
CA LEU A 839 11.42 -30.55 -11.96
C LEU A 839 12.88 -30.60 -11.47
N LEU A 840 13.43 -29.46 -11.01
CA LEU A 840 14.81 -29.36 -10.51
C LEU A 840 15.01 -30.17 -9.22
N ARG A 841 14.08 -30.07 -8.26
CA ARG A 841 14.07 -30.92 -7.06
C ARG A 841 14.12 -32.41 -7.44
N THR A 842 13.20 -32.85 -8.29
CA THR A 842 13.08 -34.26 -8.69
C THR A 842 14.33 -34.75 -9.41
N ALA A 843 14.90 -33.93 -10.31
CA ALA A 843 16.11 -34.25 -11.04
C ALA A 843 17.33 -34.45 -10.12
N LEU A 844 17.52 -33.56 -9.14
CA LEU A 844 18.66 -33.62 -8.23
C LEU A 844 18.54 -34.76 -7.20
N GLN A 845 17.31 -35.12 -6.82
CA GLN A 845 17.01 -36.24 -5.92
C GLN A 845 17.08 -37.60 -6.61
N THR A 846 16.90 -37.67 -7.93
CA THR A 846 16.91 -38.94 -8.68
C THR A 846 18.35 -39.43 -8.90
N PRO A 847 18.76 -40.57 -8.33
CA PRO A 847 20.10 -41.12 -8.57
C PRO A 847 20.21 -41.67 -10.00
N LYS A 848 21.40 -41.60 -10.58
CA LYS A 848 21.69 -42.13 -11.93
C LYS A 848 21.36 -43.62 -12.09
N SER A 849 21.46 -44.38 -11.00
CA SER A 849 21.23 -45.83 -10.93
C SER A 849 19.81 -46.22 -10.52
N ALA A 850 18.86 -45.28 -10.47
CA ALA A 850 17.46 -45.59 -10.13
C ALA A 850 16.86 -46.55 -11.17
N SER A 851 16.47 -47.75 -10.73
CA SER A 851 15.74 -48.75 -11.53
C SER A 851 14.22 -48.66 -11.36
N THR A 852 13.74 -47.70 -10.57
CA THR A 852 12.33 -47.57 -10.15
C THR A 852 11.59 -46.54 -11.03
N PRO A 853 10.38 -46.86 -11.55
CA PRO A 853 9.66 -46.01 -12.51
C PRO A 853 9.02 -44.73 -11.92
N SER A 854 8.87 -44.61 -10.60
CA SER A 854 8.07 -43.54 -10.00
C SER A 854 8.69 -42.12 -10.08
N PRO A 855 9.99 -41.88 -9.82
CA PRO A 855 10.56 -40.53 -9.93
C PRO A 855 10.68 -40.06 -11.39
N GLN A 856 10.79 -41.02 -12.32
CA GLN A 856 10.86 -40.79 -13.77
C GLN A 856 9.52 -40.27 -14.31
N GLN A 857 8.40 -40.87 -13.89
CA GLN A 857 7.06 -40.43 -14.30
C GLN A 857 6.75 -39.01 -13.82
N THR A 858 7.10 -38.67 -12.58
CA THR A 858 6.92 -37.31 -12.04
C THR A 858 7.73 -36.28 -12.80
N PHE A 859 8.99 -36.57 -13.11
CA PHE A 859 9.86 -35.66 -13.85
C PHE A 859 9.38 -35.43 -15.29
N THR A 860 9.05 -36.51 -16.02
CA THR A 860 8.53 -36.42 -17.40
C THR A 860 7.17 -35.71 -17.45
N SER A 861 6.30 -35.94 -16.46
CA SER A 861 5.04 -35.22 -16.32
C SER A 861 5.26 -33.72 -16.10
N ALA A 862 6.17 -33.33 -15.20
CA ALA A 862 6.51 -31.93 -14.95
C ALA A 862 7.13 -31.25 -16.18
N ALA A 863 8.00 -31.95 -16.93
CA ALA A 863 8.58 -31.45 -18.18
C ALA A 863 7.51 -31.26 -19.27
N SER A 864 6.59 -32.22 -19.42
CA SER A 864 5.44 -32.13 -20.32
C SER A 864 4.52 -30.96 -19.97
N ALA A 865 4.17 -30.82 -18.69
CA ALA A 865 3.36 -29.70 -18.19
C ALA A 865 4.07 -28.35 -18.45
N THR A 866 5.38 -28.27 -18.24
CA THR A 866 6.19 -27.07 -18.52
C THR A 866 6.08 -26.68 -19.99
N ARG A 867 6.22 -27.64 -20.91
CA ARG A 867 6.05 -27.39 -22.35
C ARG A 867 4.64 -26.92 -22.68
N ALA A 868 3.62 -27.55 -22.10
CA ALA A 868 2.23 -27.19 -22.33
C ALA A 868 1.92 -25.78 -21.83
N THR A 869 2.40 -25.39 -20.64
CA THR A 869 2.23 -24.04 -20.09
C THR A 869 2.96 -22.99 -20.93
N LEU A 870 4.19 -23.29 -21.38
CA LEU A 870 4.95 -22.40 -22.25
C LEU A 870 4.28 -22.22 -23.62
N ALA A 871 3.77 -23.31 -24.21
CA ALA A 871 2.99 -23.27 -25.45
C ALA A 871 1.69 -22.49 -25.28
N ALA A 872 1.01 -22.63 -24.13
CA ALA A 872 -0.21 -21.87 -23.82
C ALA A 872 0.06 -20.37 -23.67
N LEU A 873 1.20 -19.97 -23.08
CA LEU A 873 1.62 -18.56 -23.06
C LEU A 873 1.94 -18.05 -24.47
N GLN A 874 2.56 -18.89 -25.31
CA GLN A 874 2.89 -18.54 -26.69
C GLN A 874 1.63 -18.36 -27.55
N ALA A 875 0.66 -19.27 -27.41
CA ALA A 875 -0.61 -19.24 -28.13
C ALA A 875 -1.43 -17.97 -27.80
N ASP A 876 -1.47 -17.56 -26.53
CA ASP A 876 -2.15 -16.32 -26.11
C ASP A 876 -1.63 -15.05 -26.82
N LEU A 877 -0.38 -15.09 -27.31
CA LEU A 877 0.31 -13.93 -27.91
C LEU A 877 0.37 -13.99 -29.44
N PHE A 878 0.54 -15.17 -30.04
CA PHE A 878 0.87 -15.29 -31.47
C PHE A 878 -0.19 -15.97 -32.33
N ASP A 879 -1.20 -16.62 -31.76
CA ASP A 879 -2.26 -17.23 -32.59
C ASP A 879 -3.13 -16.14 -33.23
N SER A 880 -3.42 -16.29 -34.53
CA SER A 880 -4.23 -15.34 -35.33
C SER A 880 -5.69 -15.25 -34.88
N ALA A 881 -6.20 -16.29 -34.21
CA ALA A 881 -7.48 -16.25 -33.48
C ALA A 881 -7.43 -15.41 -32.19
N GLY A 882 -6.24 -14.97 -31.77
CA GLY A 882 -5.99 -14.18 -30.57
C GLY A 882 -6.07 -12.67 -30.79
N VAL A 883 -6.11 -12.17 -32.03
CA VAL A 883 -6.41 -10.76 -32.31
C VAL A 883 -7.92 -10.55 -32.19
N PRO A 884 -8.39 -9.64 -31.32
CA PRO A 884 -9.80 -9.36 -31.18
C PRO A 884 -10.46 -8.96 -32.50
N PRO A 885 -11.69 -9.40 -32.79
CA PRO A 885 -12.43 -8.95 -33.96
C PRO A 885 -12.52 -7.42 -34.08
N ALA A 886 -12.66 -6.72 -32.94
CA ALA A 886 -12.69 -5.25 -32.89
C ALA A 886 -11.35 -4.60 -33.28
N MET A 887 -10.23 -5.24 -32.95
CA MET A 887 -8.88 -4.78 -33.34
C MET A 887 -8.61 -5.08 -34.82
N ALA A 888 -9.07 -6.24 -35.31
CA ALA A 888 -8.94 -6.62 -36.70
C ALA A 888 -9.80 -5.74 -37.63
N ALA A 889 -10.90 -5.17 -37.14
CA ALA A 889 -11.81 -4.31 -37.88
C ALA A 889 -11.35 -2.85 -38.03
N LEU A 890 -10.20 -2.47 -37.46
CA LEU A 890 -9.67 -1.10 -37.58
C LEU A 890 -9.34 -0.73 -39.04
N PRO A 891 -9.59 0.52 -39.46
CA PRO A 891 -9.20 1.00 -40.79
C PRO A 891 -7.71 0.75 -41.05
N SER A 892 -7.41 0.04 -42.13
CA SER A 892 -6.05 -0.39 -42.46
C SER A 892 -5.56 0.29 -43.72
N SER A 893 -4.37 0.90 -43.66
CA SER A 893 -3.66 1.41 -44.84
C SER A 893 -2.81 0.33 -45.53
N GLY A 894 -2.64 -0.83 -44.88
CA GLY A 894 -2.05 -2.06 -45.40
C GLY A 894 -2.47 -3.29 -44.57
N GLU A 895 -2.18 -4.51 -45.04
CA GLU A 895 -2.52 -5.75 -44.32
C GLU A 895 -1.85 -5.79 -42.94
N GLY A 896 -2.64 -5.91 -41.85
CA GLY A 896 -2.13 -6.21 -40.50
C GLY A 896 -1.97 -5.04 -39.51
N ASP A 897 -2.35 -3.81 -39.87
CA ASP A 897 -2.24 -2.61 -39.00
C ASP A 897 -2.95 -2.77 -37.63
N GLY A 898 -4.13 -3.38 -37.59
CA GLY A 898 -4.87 -3.64 -36.34
C GLY A 898 -4.23 -4.71 -35.43
N ALA A 899 -3.55 -5.70 -36.03
CA ALA A 899 -2.77 -6.68 -35.27
C ALA A 899 -1.57 -6.01 -34.60
N VAL A 900 -0.90 -5.06 -35.28
CA VAL A 900 0.23 -4.31 -34.72
C VAL A 900 -0.18 -3.56 -33.46
N LEU A 901 -1.30 -2.83 -33.50
CA LEU A 901 -1.82 -2.12 -32.32
C LEU A 901 -2.07 -3.08 -31.15
N TYR A 902 -2.68 -4.24 -31.40
CA TYR A 902 -2.95 -5.25 -30.37
C TYR A 902 -1.68 -5.76 -29.67
N HIS A 903 -0.59 -5.98 -30.40
CA HIS A 903 0.66 -6.39 -29.76
C HIS A 903 1.35 -5.26 -29.01
N LEU A 904 1.22 -4.02 -29.47
CA LEU A 904 1.76 -2.85 -28.77
C LEU A 904 1.04 -2.58 -27.45
N THR A 905 -0.23 -2.96 -27.36
CA THR A 905 -1.02 -2.81 -26.13
C THR A 905 -1.01 -4.06 -25.23
N ASN A 906 -0.29 -5.13 -25.60
CA ASN A 906 -0.05 -6.31 -24.76
C ASN A 906 1.45 -6.59 -24.48
N PRO A 907 2.25 -5.59 -24.06
CA PRO A 907 3.68 -5.78 -23.82
C PRO A 907 3.98 -6.67 -22.60
N LEU A 908 3.09 -6.67 -21.60
CA LEU A 908 3.22 -7.50 -20.40
C LEU A 908 3.26 -8.98 -20.75
N GLY A 909 2.38 -9.44 -21.65
CA GLY A 909 2.36 -10.83 -22.09
C GLY A 909 3.66 -11.25 -22.75
N LEU A 910 4.16 -10.41 -23.65
CA LEU A 910 5.43 -10.64 -24.34
C LEU A 910 6.60 -10.78 -23.34
N THR A 911 6.64 -9.91 -22.33
CA THR A 911 7.67 -9.95 -21.28
C THR A 911 7.55 -11.21 -20.42
N LEU A 912 6.35 -11.60 -20.01
CA LEU A 912 6.14 -12.82 -19.22
C LEU A 912 6.46 -14.10 -20.01
N LEU A 913 6.13 -14.16 -21.30
CA LEU A 913 6.53 -15.27 -22.18
C LEU A 913 8.06 -15.36 -22.31
N ARG A 914 8.72 -14.22 -22.50
CA ARG A 914 10.19 -14.15 -22.55
C ARG A 914 10.81 -14.65 -21.25
N ASP A 915 10.32 -14.16 -20.11
CA ASP A 915 10.85 -14.53 -18.80
C ASP A 915 10.57 -16.01 -18.47
N ALA A 916 9.41 -16.55 -18.85
CA ALA A 916 9.11 -17.98 -18.77
C ALA A 916 10.10 -18.82 -19.60
N ALA A 917 10.40 -18.39 -20.83
CA ALA A 917 11.36 -19.07 -21.69
C ALA A 917 12.79 -18.98 -21.13
N LEU A 918 13.20 -17.82 -20.58
CA LEU A 918 14.50 -17.68 -19.91
C LEU A 918 14.60 -18.58 -18.67
N ALA A 919 13.58 -18.61 -17.82
CA ALA A 919 13.54 -19.47 -16.64
C ALA A 919 13.66 -20.95 -17.02
N THR A 920 12.94 -21.38 -18.07
CA THR A 920 13.02 -22.74 -18.61
C THR A 920 14.43 -23.06 -19.11
N ARG A 921 15.03 -22.13 -19.87
CA ARG A 921 16.38 -22.27 -20.42
C ARG A 921 17.45 -22.33 -19.33
N TRP A 922 17.37 -21.47 -18.32
CA TRP A 922 18.31 -21.44 -17.20
C TRP A 922 18.19 -22.68 -16.33
N SER A 923 16.97 -23.20 -16.13
CA SER A 923 16.75 -24.47 -15.43
C SER A 923 17.40 -25.63 -16.17
N ALA A 924 17.18 -25.73 -17.49
CA ALA A 924 17.83 -26.74 -18.33
C ALA A 924 19.35 -26.62 -18.31
N ALA A 925 19.89 -25.41 -18.46
CA ALA A 925 21.32 -25.15 -18.42
C ALA A 925 21.94 -25.50 -17.06
N SER A 926 21.23 -25.22 -15.96
CA SER A 926 21.66 -25.58 -14.60
C SER A 926 21.80 -27.10 -14.43
N LEU A 927 20.80 -27.88 -14.87
CA LEU A 927 20.86 -29.34 -14.86
C LEU A 927 21.99 -29.90 -15.73
N LEU A 928 22.17 -29.36 -16.94
CA LEU A 928 23.23 -29.80 -17.85
C LEU A 928 24.62 -29.47 -17.31
N SER A 929 24.79 -28.30 -16.71
CA SER A 929 26.03 -27.88 -16.03
C SER A 929 26.32 -28.78 -14.82
N PHE A 930 25.31 -29.08 -14.01
CA PHE A 930 25.42 -30.02 -12.89
C PHE A 930 25.86 -31.41 -13.36
N HIS A 931 25.19 -31.97 -14.39
CA HIS A 931 25.55 -33.27 -14.96
C HIS A 931 27.00 -33.28 -15.47
N ALA A 932 27.42 -32.27 -16.25
CA ALA A 932 28.78 -32.16 -16.77
C ALA A 932 29.82 -32.09 -15.64
N GLY A 933 29.55 -31.29 -14.60
CA GLY A 933 30.42 -31.18 -13.43
C GLY A 933 30.59 -32.50 -12.68
N GLU A 934 29.51 -33.25 -12.46
CA GLU A 934 29.55 -34.55 -11.80
C GLU A 934 30.27 -35.62 -12.63
N THR A 935 30.05 -35.65 -13.95
CA THR A 935 30.77 -36.56 -14.85
C THR A 935 32.26 -36.24 -14.97
N ALA A 936 32.64 -34.96 -14.83
CA ALA A 936 34.04 -34.54 -14.82
C ALA A 936 34.74 -34.92 -13.51
N ARG A 937 34.02 -34.90 -12.38
CA ARG A 937 34.52 -35.23 -11.05
C ARG A 937 34.68 -36.73 -10.82
N ASP A 938 33.72 -37.53 -11.24
CA ASP A 938 33.72 -38.99 -11.04
C ASP A 938 33.81 -39.75 -12.37
N ARG A 939 35.02 -40.27 -12.63
CA ARG A 939 35.35 -41.06 -13.82
C ARG A 939 34.81 -42.49 -13.78
N SER A 940 34.19 -42.93 -12.66
CA SER A 940 33.57 -44.26 -12.57
C SER A 940 32.30 -44.38 -13.42
N GLY A 941 31.78 -43.26 -13.92
CA GLY A 941 30.56 -43.20 -14.72
C GLY A 941 29.28 -43.40 -13.92
N ARG A 942 29.37 -43.49 -12.58
CA ARG A 942 28.21 -43.71 -11.68
C ARG A 942 27.59 -42.40 -11.17
N SER A 943 28.29 -41.28 -11.23
CA SER A 943 27.78 -39.94 -10.90
C SER A 943 27.02 -39.26 -12.05
N GLY A 944 26.25 -38.23 -11.68
CA GLY A 944 25.51 -37.36 -12.58
C GLY A 944 24.01 -37.66 -12.63
N LEU A 945 23.32 -36.98 -13.54
CA LEU A 945 21.89 -37.15 -13.76
C LEU A 945 21.56 -38.39 -14.61
N HIS A 946 20.34 -38.92 -14.43
CA HIS A 946 19.78 -40.00 -15.25
C HIS A 946 19.67 -39.59 -16.74
N ARG A 947 19.79 -40.55 -17.67
CA ARG A 947 19.82 -40.29 -19.12
C ARG A 947 18.58 -39.54 -19.62
N GLU A 948 17.41 -39.92 -19.14
CA GLU A 948 16.14 -39.28 -19.50
C GLU A 948 16.05 -37.84 -18.99
N VAL A 949 16.56 -37.57 -17.78
CA VAL A 949 16.64 -36.20 -17.23
C VAL A 949 17.49 -35.30 -18.13
N VAL A 950 18.62 -35.81 -18.60
CA VAL A 950 19.49 -35.10 -19.55
C VAL A 950 18.80 -34.89 -20.90
N ALA A 951 18.07 -35.89 -21.41
CA ALA A 951 17.35 -35.80 -22.68
C ALA A 951 16.22 -34.75 -22.61
N GLU A 952 15.41 -34.78 -21.57
CA GLU A 952 14.33 -33.81 -21.33
C GLU A 952 14.89 -32.40 -21.10
N ALA A 953 15.99 -32.24 -20.36
CA ALA A 953 16.64 -30.94 -20.15
C ALA A 953 17.11 -30.34 -21.49
N LYS A 954 17.70 -31.14 -22.39
CA LYS A 954 18.03 -30.68 -23.76
C LYS A 954 16.78 -30.30 -24.55
N GLY A 955 15.71 -31.10 -24.45
CA GLY A 955 14.44 -30.78 -25.09
C GLY A 955 13.81 -29.47 -24.58
N LEU A 956 13.93 -29.19 -23.28
CA LEU A 956 13.46 -27.92 -22.70
C LEU A 956 14.32 -26.72 -23.15
N ASP A 957 15.65 -26.87 -23.24
CA ASP A 957 16.54 -25.82 -23.78
C ASP A 957 16.20 -25.52 -25.25
N GLU A 958 15.96 -26.55 -26.07
CA GLU A 958 15.57 -26.38 -27.47
C GLU A 958 14.23 -25.66 -27.62
N VAL A 959 13.21 -26.08 -26.87
CA VAL A 959 11.88 -25.43 -26.90
C VAL A 959 11.97 -23.99 -26.43
N ALA A 960 12.67 -23.73 -25.31
CA ALA A 960 12.88 -22.38 -24.82
C ALA A 960 13.64 -21.49 -25.82
N GLY A 961 14.67 -22.04 -26.49
CA GLY A 961 15.40 -21.37 -27.55
C GLY A 961 14.52 -20.97 -28.74
N LYS A 962 13.62 -21.87 -29.17
CA LYS A 962 12.63 -21.57 -30.24
C LYS A 962 11.69 -20.44 -29.84
N VAL A 963 11.17 -20.46 -28.61
CA VAL A 963 10.29 -19.40 -28.09
C VAL A 963 11.01 -18.06 -28.00
N LEU A 964 12.24 -18.02 -27.48
CA LEU A 964 13.05 -16.80 -27.43
C LEU A 964 13.34 -16.24 -28.82
N GLY A 965 13.61 -17.12 -29.80
CA GLY A 965 13.76 -16.74 -31.20
C GLY A 965 12.48 -16.14 -31.79
N ALA A 966 11.31 -16.73 -31.50
CA ALA A 966 10.02 -16.19 -31.92
C ALA A 966 9.72 -14.81 -31.30
N VAL A 967 9.98 -14.64 -30.00
CA VAL A 967 9.88 -13.34 -29.31
C VAL A 967 10.79 -12.30 -29.96
N GLY A 968 12.07 -12.64 -30.19
CA GLY A 968 13.03 -11.73 -30.82
C GLY A 968 12.63 -11.35 -32.25
N LYS A 969 12.14 -12.31 -33.03
CA LYS A 969 11.59 -12.07 -34.37
C LYS A 969 10.40 -11.11 -34.30
N ARG A 970 9.46 -11.32 -33.38
CA ARG A 970 8.28 -10.46 -33.24
C ARG A 970 8.66 -9.03 -32.86
N VAL A 971 9.58 -8.85 -31.91
CA VAL A 971 10.06 -7.51 -31.53
C VAL A 971 10.68 -6.79 -32.72
N LYS A 972 11.47 -7.51 -33.54
CA LYS A 972 12.06 -6.95 -34.75
C LYS A 972 11.00 -6.54 -35.78
N GLU A 973 10.01 -7.40 -36.05
CA GLU A 973 8.88 -7.10 -36.94
C GLU A 973 8.11 -5.86 -36.47
N LEU A 974 7.79 -5.77 -35.18
CA LEU A 974 7.11 -4.60 -34.62
C LEU A 974 7.96 -3.33 -34.75
N GLY A 975 9.29 -3.43 -34.54
CA GLY A 975 10.21 -2.32 -34.72
C GLY A 975 10.29 -1.83 -36.17
N GLU A 976 10.30 -2.74 -37.15
CA GLU A 976 10.27 -2.41 -38.58
C GLU A 976 8.97 -1.71 -38.97
N VAL A 977 7.82 -2.23 -38.50
CA VAL A 977 6.51 -1.62 -38.77
C VAL A 977 6.41 -0.24 -38.13
N LEU A 978 6.84 -0.07 -36.87
CA LEU A 978 6.87 1.23 -36.21
C LEU A 978 7.79 2.25 -36.90
N GLY A 979 8.79 1.78 -37.65
CA GLY A 979 9.67 2.63 -38.46
C GLY A 979 8.99 3.23 -39.71
N LEU A 980 7.78 2.77 -40.06
CA LEU A 980 6.99 3.33 -41.17
C LEU A 980 6.43 4.71 -40.78
N GLY A 981 6.29 5.61 -41.77
CA GLY A 981 5.63 6.91 -41.59
C GLY A 981 4.10 6.82 -41.52
N GLY A 982 3.43 7.93 -41.18
CA GLY A 982 1.96 8.03 -41.24
C GLY A 982 1.20 7.55 -40.00
N TRP A 983 1.88 7.29 -38.87
CA TRP A 983 1.23 6.83 -37.64
C TRP A 983 0.23 7.84 -37.06
N LEU A 984 0.47 9.14 -37.21
CA LEU A 984 -0.47 10.16 -36.76
C LEU A 984 -1.79 10.07 -37.54
N ASP A 985 -1.71 9.98 -38.88
CA ASP A 985 -2.88 9.85 -39.75
C ASP A 985 -3.64 8.55 -39.45
N ARG A 986 -2.93 7.44 -39.18
CA ARG A 986 -3.54 6.18 -38.75
C ARG A 986 -4.26 6.31 -37.42
N MET A 987 -3.64 6.96 -36.43
CA MET A 987 -4.25 7.19 -35.12
C MET A 987 -5.51 8.06 -35.23
N GLU A 988 -5.50 9.06 -36.10
CA GLU A 988 -6.68 9.87 -36.41
C GLU A 988 -7.79 9.01 -37.05
N GLY A 989 -7.45 8.23 -38.07
CA GLY A 989 -8.39 7.31 -38.72
C GLY A 989 -8.94 6.23 -37.78
N TRP A 990 -8.12 5.71 -36.86
CA TRP A 990 -8.56 4.76 -35.84
C TRP A 990 -9.46 5.40 -34.79
N ALA A 991 -9.23 6.65 -34.41
CA ALA A 991 -10.02 7.34 -33.41
C ALA A 991 -11.37 7.83 -33.94
N PHE A 992 -11.43 8.33 -35.18
CA PHE A 992 -12.61 9.04 -35.70
C PHE A 992 -13.28 8.37 -36.91
N GLY A 993 -12.66 7.34 -37.48
CA GLY A 993 -13.01 6.84 -38.81
C GLY A 993 -12.39 7.72 -39.90
N GLY A 994 -11.96 7.13 -41.01
CA GLY A 994 -11.40 7.89 -42.13
C GLY A 994 -12.41 8.93 -42.64
N GLY A 995 -11.92 10.15 -42.87
CA GLY A 995 -12.70 11.23 -43.51
C GLY A 995 -13.06 10.92 -44.96
#